data_AF-A0A2G3JA69-F1
#
_entry.id   AF-A0A2G3JA69-F1
#
_cell.length_a   1.000
_cell.length_b   1.000
_cell.length_c   1.000
_cell.angle_alpha   90.00
_cell.angle_beta   90.00
_cell.angle_gamma   90.00
#
_symmetry.space_group_name_H-M   'P 1'
#
loop_
_entity.id
_entity.type
_entity.pdbx_description
1 polymer ?
#
loop_
_entity_poly.entity_id
_entity_poly.type
_entity_poly.pdbx_seq_one_letter_code
_entity_poly.pdbx_strand_id
1 'polypeptide(L)'
;MKYFLFAICLYFFQSASFAGAEMKMLLVQDTESKNMNIPVCNFEYHQECSVRFNDLDKLISNPYFFEMVIKENASVNIEFSEGIYRLNKAINIVWPAKSAANSLSITASGNVVISGAQKISKFYPVDTHADARFQPGLDKKVFAAVVKNILPSTAPVREKGFGWPTRPVTTELFIDNKPMTLARWPNKGFSKIIRSRLLPVADKTHFSAEGQRLSRWLKEPFMNAFAYWQYDWASETLPVKKIDIVNGMMELGGKGALYGIIGGQRVFVENAISELDDYSEWYLTADTGVIYFIPSENANLENVEVSVAENIFTITNSAFVHVTDINLEKSRGDAVVCEACSQVVFDHTTTRLTGNTAFVFRNSVKSGLINSKINDTGEGAVSLGGGNRQTLEAAGNFVKSSQIKNFNRFGQSYRYAVSLGGVGQIVSANAISEGSHSAIFFLGNDHLIENNYISDVVLDTSDAGAIYTGQDLTSRGTMISNNFFTRIGPVNKQFEVKGVYLDDLASGIFVVKNTFLNVPQPVFIGGGRDNIVEDNLFINSAPPIHLDARGLGSKPTAEQLRTLTAVPYNQSPYTERYVNLKNILQDEFAKPKYNVANRNIVLGFANADISQDARSGIVLSEFYRESDVVFLNNSILQKNSPQDYILSPASPAIKKGFYQGDLTLIPGPY
;
A
#
# COMPACT_ATOMS: atom_id res chain seq x y z
N MET A 1 2.15 -64.48 30.48
CA MET A 1 3.11 -63.58 31.15
C MET A 1 2.48 -62.18 31.18
N LYS A 2 2.01 -61.75 32.36
CA LYS A 2 1.54 -60.40 32.78
C LYS A 2 0.54 -59.65 31.84
N TYR A 3 -0.77 -59.72 32.07
CA TYR A 3 -1.60 -58.86 32.95
C TYR A 3 -1.46 -57.35 32.70
N PHE A 4 -2.46 -56.72 32.05
CA PHE A 4 -3.46 -55.83 32.69
C PHE A 4 -4.57 -55.43 31.69
N LEU A 5 -5.81 -55.81 32.00
CA LEU A 5 -7.06 -55.18 31.51
C LEU A 5 -7.16 -53.76 32.14
N PHE A 6 -7.88 -52.77 31.63
CA PHE A 6 -9.35 -52.73 31.51
C PHE A 6 -9.78 -51.44 30.79
N ALA A 7 -10.80 -51.62 29.94
CA ALA A 7 -11.82 -50.67 29.51
C ALA A 7 -12.27 -49.65 30.58
N ILE A 8 -12.60 -48.41 30.17
CA ILE A 8 -13.90 -47.72 30.38
C ILE A 8 -13.80 -46.22 29.98
N CYS A 9 -14.92 -45.71 29.45
CA CYS A 9 -15.26 -44.33 29.11
C CYS A 9 -14.74 -43.76 27.79
N LEU A 10 -15.52 -44.02 26.73
CA LEU A 10 -15.95 -42.94 25.83
C LEU A 10 -16.44 -41.76 26.69
N TYR A 11 -15.58 -40.79 26.96
CA TYR A 11 -16.04 -39.43 27.14
C TYR A 11 -16.26 -38.86 25.75
N PHE A 12 -17.51 -38.93 25.30
CA PHE A 12 -18.08 -37.86 24.51
C PHE A 12 -17.67 -36.55 25.20
N PHE A 13 -16.68 -35.84 24.65
CA PHE A 13 -16.76 -34.39 24.68
C PHE A 13 -17.83 -34.01 23.65
N GLN A 14 -19.09 -34.28 24.01
CA GLN A 14 -20.07 -33.22 23.91
C GLN A 14 -19.53 -32.14 24.86
N SER A 15 -18.66 -31.26 24.34
CA SER A 15 -18.81 -29.88 24.77
C SER A 15 -20.24 -29.55 24.39
N ALA A 16 -21.14 -29.61 25.37
CA ALA A 16 -22.32 -28.78 25.31
C ALA A 16 -21.79 -27.42 24.86
N SER A 17 -22.12 -27.05 23.63
CA SER A 17 -22.02 -25.67 23.22
C SER A 17 -22.92 -24.95 24.22
N PHE A 18 -22.34 -24.41 25.28
CA PHE A 18 -22.79 -23.12 25.70
C PHE A 18 -22.64 -22.27 24.45
N ALA A 19 -23.72 -22.16 23.67
CA ALA A 19 -23.87 -21.06 22.76
C ALA A 19 -23.63 -19.85 23.66
N GLY A 20 -22.44 -19.24 23.53
CA GLY A 20 -22.15 -18.00 24.23
C GLY A 20 -23.31 -17.07 23.92
N ALA A 21 -23.84 -16.40 24.94
CA ALA A 21 -24.92 -15.49 24.72
C ALA A 21 -24.44 -14.43 23.70
N GLU A 22 -25.17 -14.27 22.60
CA GLU A 22 -24.83 -13.31 21.55
C GLU A 22 -25.75 -12.11 21.70
N MET A 23 -25.17 -10.92 21.82
CA MET A 23 -25.90 -9.67 21.77
C MET A 23 -25.91 -9.13 20.35
N LYS A 24 -27.10 -9.03 19.75
CA LYS A 24 -27.29 -8.40 18.46
C LYS A 24 -27.65 -6.92 18.62
N MET A 25 -26.96 -6.06 17.90
CA MET A 25 -27.23 -4.63 17.83
C MET A 25 -27.46 -4.21 16.38
N LEU A 26 -28.67 -3.72 16.08
CA LEU A 26 -29.00 -3.20 14.76
C LEU A 26 -28.66 -1.70 14.71
N LEU A 27 -27.72 -1.32 13.86
CA LEU A 27 -27.33 0.07 13.70
C LEU A 27 -28.08 0.72 12.53
N VAL A 28 -28.86 1.76 12.83
CA VAL A 28 -29.67 2.50 11.85
C VAL A 28 -29.14 3.92 11.63
N GLN A 29 -29.42 4.47 10.44
CA GLN A 29 -29.07 5.84 10.11
C GLN A 29 -29.80 6.85 11.02
N ASP A 30 -29.16 8.00 11.26
CA ASP A 30 -29.77 9.14 11.94
C ASP A 30 -30.76 9.86 11.02
N THR A 31 -32.00 9.36 10.86
CA THR A 31 -33.07 10.11 10.19
C THR A 31 -33.68 11.16 11.13
N GLU A 32 -34.04 12.35 10.62
CA GLU A 32 -34.81 13.34 11.38
C GLU A 32 -36.15 12.74 11.86
N SER A 33 -36.40 12.84 13.16
CA SER A 33 -37.71 12.62 13.82
C SER A 33 -38.28 11.20 13.88
N LYS A 34 -37.62 10.30 14.61
CA LYS A 34 -38.36 9.54 15.63
C LYS A 34 -37.64 9.71 16.95
N ASN A 35 -38.38 10.18 17.96
CA ASN A 35 -37.96 10.11 19.36
C ASN A 35 -37.83 8.63 19.75
N MET A 36 -36.77 7.98 19.31
CA MET A 36 -36.24 6.84 20.03
C MET A 36 -35.54 7.44 21.24
N ASN A 37 -36.22 7.40 22.39
CA ASN A 37 -35.51 7.35 23.67
C ASN A 37 -34.39 6.33 23.49
N ILE A 38 -33.16 6.71 23.85
CA ILE A 38 -31.96 5.84 23.82
C ILE A 38 -32.42 4.42 24.15
N PRO A 39 -32.13 3.40 23.31
CA PRO A 39 -32.55 2.05 23.63
C PRO A 39 -31.99 1.74 25.00
N VAL A 40 -32.87 1.39 25.93
CA VAL A 40 -32.46 0.60 27.08
C VAL A 40 -32.12 -0.76 26.47
N CYS A 41 -30.92 -0.89 25.88
CA CYS A 41 -30.37 -2.20 25.55
C CYS A 41 -30.45 -2.98 26.85
N ASN A 42 -31.30 -3.99 26.90
CA ASN A 42 -31.48 -4.76 28.12
C ASN A 42 -30.38 -5.82 28.15
N PHE A 43 -29.21 -5.37 28.60
CA PHE A 43 -27.99 -6.14 28.49
C PHE A 43 -28.02 -7.43 29.33
N GLU A 44 -28.75 -7.42 30.45
CA GLU A 44 -28.96 -8.60 31.32
C GLU A 44 -29.66 -9.76 30.58
N TYR A 45 -30.44 -9.48 29.52
CA TYR A 45 -31.23 -10.48 28.80
C TYR A 45 -30.73 -10.77 27.39
N HIS A 46 -29.60 -10.18 26.96
CA HIS A 46 -29.04 -10.39 25.61
C HIS A 46 -30.05 -10.17 24.48
N GLN A 47 -30.94 -9.19 24.63
CA GLN A 47 -31.95 -8.87 23.62
C GLN A 47 -31.38 -7.98 22.51
N GLU A 48 -31.97 -8.10 21.32
CA GLU A 48 -31.69 -7.21 20.20
C GLU A 48 -31.97 -5.74 20.57
N CYS A 49 -31.05 -4.82 20.28
CA CYS A 49 -31.30 -3.40 20.46
C CYS A 49 -30.88 -2.55 19.25
N SER A 50 -31.62 -1.47 18.97
CA SER A 50 -31.40 -0.62 17.80
C SER A 50 -30.63 0.65 18.13
N VAL A 51 -29.37 0.76 17.76
CA VAL A 51 -28.51 1.90 18.09
C VAL A 51 -28.49 2.91 16.93
N ARG A 52 -28.49 4.20 17.24
CA ARG A 52 -28.26 5.25 16.22
C ARG A 52 -26.78 5.40 15.94
N PHE A 53 -26.40 5.64 14.69
CA PHE A 53 -25.01 5.78 14.29
C PHE A 53 -24.23 6.81 15.12
N ASN A 54 -24.79 8.01 15.36
CA ASN A 54 -24.17 9.03 16.20
C ASN A 54 -23.94 8.62 17.67
N ASP A 55 -24.64 7.60 18.15
CA ASP A 55 -24.51 7.09 19.52
C ASP A 55 -23.56 5.87 19.61
N LEU A 56 -23.12 5.31 18.47
CA LEU A 56 -22.24 4.14 18.42
C LEU A 56 -20.93 4.35 19.19
N ASP A 57 -20.20 5.44 18.90
CA ASP A 57 -18.90 5.76 19.50
C ASP A 57 -19.00 5.87 21.04
N LYS A 58 -20.10 6.43 21.55
CA LYS A 58 -20.35 6.54 23.00
C LYS A 58 -20.58 5.17 23.64
N LEU A 59 -21.24 4.25 22.92
CA LEU A 59 -21.54 2.91 23.41
C LEU A 59 -20.28 2.05 23.44
N ILE A 60 -19.59 1.93 22.31
CA ILE A 60 -18.39 1.10 22.18
C ILE A 60 -17.18 1.69 22.91
N SER A 61 -17.22 2.93 23.37
CA SER A 61 -16.15 3.49 24.22
C SER A 61 -16.49 3.40 25.70
N ASN A 62 -17.66 2.87 26.09
CA ASN A 62 -18.12 2.86 27.48
C ASN A 62 -17.50 1.69 28.28
N PRO A 63 -16.67 1.94 29.32
CA PRO A 63 -16.08 0.90 30.16
C PRO A 63 -17.09 -0.08 30.76
N TYR A 64 -18.27 0.40 31.16
CA TYR A 64 -19.31 -0.44 31.75
C TYR A 64 -19.91 -1.43 30.76
N PHE A 65 -20.00 -1.05 29.48
CA PHE A 65 -20.47 -1.94 28.42
C PHE A 65 -19.53 -3.15 28.31
N PHE A 66 -18.21 -2.90 28.33
CA PHE A 66 -17.21 -3.96 28.29
C PHE A 66 -17.22 -4.85 29.53
N GLU A 67 -17.27 -4.27 30.72
CA GLU A 67 -17.28 -5.06 31.96
C GLU A 67 -18.41 -6.09 31.98
N MET A 68 -19.58 -5.72 31.47
CA MET A 68 -20.76 -6.56 31.44
C MET A 68 -20.61 -7.68 30.41
N VAL A 69 -20.30 -7.35 29.15
CA VAL A 69 -20.12 -8.33 28.06
C VAL A 69 -18.98 -9.32 28.38
N ILE A 70 -17.89 -8.84 28.97
CA ILE A 70 -16.75 -9.67 29.37
C ILE A 70 -17.10 -10.56 30.57
N LYS A 71 -17.87 -10.07 31.56
CA LYS A 71 -18.32 -10.89 32.72
C LYS A 71 -19.23 -12.04 32.29
N GLU A 72 -20.09 -11.80 31.29
CA GLU A 72 -21.09 -12.78 30.84
C GLU A 72 -20.56 -13.75 29.79
N ASN A 73 -19.29 -13.59 29.41
CA ASN A 73 -18.65 -14.36 28.34
C ASN A 73 -19.40 -14.29 27.00
N ALA A 74 -20.00 -13.13 26.70
CA ALA A 74 -20.88 -12.91 25.57
C ALA A 74 -20.14 -12.34 24.35
N SER A 75 -20.59 -12.69 23.14
CA SER A 75 -20.16 -12.06 21.89
C SER A 75 -21.12 -10.95 21.49
N VAL A 76 -20.63 -9.99 20.72
CA VAL A 76 -21.42 -8.84 20.26
C VAL A 76 -21.39 -8.78 18.75
N ASN A 77 -22.57 -8.66 18.12
CA ASN A 77 -22.70 -8.41 16.70
C ASN A 77 -23.39 -7.07 16.46
N ILE A 78 -22.66 -6.12 15.86
CA ILE A 78 -23.17 -4.83 15.39
C ILE A 78 -23.48 -4.96 13.90
N GLU A 79 -24.75 -5.08 13.56
CA GLU A 79 -25.22 -5.21 12.18
C GLU A 79 -25.68 -3.84 11.67
N PHE A 80 -25.02 -3.30 10.65
CA PHE A 80 -25.42 -2.07 9.98
C PHE A 80 -26.57 -2.36 9.02
N SER A 81 -27.63 -1.54 9.11
CA SER A 81 -28.68 -1.48 8.10
C SER A 81 -28.14 -0.92 6.78
N GLU A 82 -28.72 -1.30 5.64
CA GLU A 82 -28.34 -0.74 4.34
C GLU A 82 -28.35 0.80 4.36
N GLY A 83 -27.29 1.42 3.82
CA GLY A 83 -27.20 2.87 3.76
C GLY A 83 -25.77 3.41 3.78
N ILE A 84 -25.68 4.74 3.72
CA ILE A 84 -24.42 5.48 3.82
C ILE A 84 -24.35 6.21 5.16
N TYR A 85 -23.33 5.92 5.94
CA TYR A 85 -23.07 6.46 7.26
C TYR A 85 -21.88 7.42 7.20
N ARG A 86 -22.08 8.69 7.54
CA ARG A 86 -21.08 9.76 7.31
C ARG A 86 -20.41 10.21 8.58
N LEU A 87 -19.09 10.14 8.59
CA LEU A 87 -18.24 10.48 9.72
C LEU A 87 -17.66 11.88 9.58
N ASN A 88 -17.53 12.56 10.71
CA ASN A 88 -16.67 13.74 10.87
C ASN A 88 -15.38 13.40 11.64
N LYS A 89 -15.36 12.29 12.37
CA LYS A 89 -14.24 11.73 13.14
C LYS A 89 -14.28 10.21 13.09
N ALA A 90 -13.17 9.57 13.44
CA ALA A 90 -13.07 8.11 13.49
C ALA A 90 -14.01 7.49 14.54
N ILE A 91 -14.45 6.26 14.27
CA ILE A 91 -15.06 5.36 15.24
C ILE A 91 -13.94 4.69 16.03
N ASN A 92 -13.87 4.94 17.34
CA ASN A 92 -12.81 4.40 18.19
C ASN A 92 -13.24 3.07 18.82
N ILE A 93 -12.45 2.02 18.63
CA ILE A 93 -12.72 0.69 19.15
C ILE A 93 -11.59 0.29 20.11
N VAL A 94 -11.98 -0.10 21.32
CA VAL A 94 -11.10 -0.74 22.31
C VAL A 94 -11.80 -1.99 22.81
N TRP A 95 -11.49 -3.16 22.24
CA TRP A 95 -12.19 -4.42 22.55
C TRP A 95 -11.26 -5.42 23.24
N PRO A 96 -11.05 -5.33 24.57
CA PRO A 96 -10.06 -6.12 25.30
C PRO A 96 -10.55 -7.55 25.59
N ALA A 97 -11.01 -8.26 24.56
CA ALA A 97 -11.47 -9.63 24.65
C ALA A 97 -10.34 -10.57 25.08
N LYS A 98 -10.67 -11.49 26.00
CA LYS A 98 -9.72 -12.52 26.49
C LYS A 98 -9.75 -13.80 25.65
N SER A 99 -10.82 -14.02 24.89
CA SER A 99 -11.01 -15.20 24.05
C SER A 99 -11.97 -14.91 22.90
N ALA A 100 -12.02 -15.82 21.91
CA ALA A 100 -12.96 -15.74 20.79
C ALA A 100 -14.44 -15.81 21.20
N ALA A 101 -14.75 -16.34 22.40
CA ALA A 101 -16.11 -16.35 22.94
C ALA A 101 -16.64 -14.94 23.22
N ASN A 102 -15.74 -13.96 23.37
CA ASN A 102 -16.06 -12.55 23.58
C ASN A 102 -15.81 -11.71 22.33
N SER A 103 -16.01 -12.25 21.15
CA SER A 103 -15.69 -11.52 19.91
C SER A 103 -16.63 -10.34 19.66
N LEU A 104 -16.14 -9.36 18.91
CA LEU A 104 -16.92 -8.27 18.33
C LEU A 104 -17.01 -8.50 16.82
N SER A 105 -18.22 -8.67 16.32
CA SER A 105 -18.52 -8.70 14.89
C SER A 105 -19.18 -7.39 14.48
N ILE A 106 -18.73 -6.81 13.37
CA ILE A 106 -19.32 -5.63 12.74
C ILE A 106 -19.67 -6.03 11.31
N THR A 107 -20.97 -6.12 11.03
CA THR A 107 -21.50 -6.74 9.80
C THR A 107 -22.45 -5.78 9.09
N ALA A 108 -22.80 -6.12 7.85
CA ALA A 108 -23.77 -5.38 7.04
C ALA A 108 -24.94 -6.29 6.65
N SER A 109 -26.16 -5.77 6.77
CA SER A 109 -27.39 -6.46 6.29
C SER A 109 -27.67 -6.26 4.79
N GLY A 110 -26.88 -5.41 4.13
CA GLY A 110 -27.03 -5.02 2.73
C GLY A 110 -25.85 -4.15 2.29
N ASN A 111 -26.05 -3.26 1.32
CA ASN A 111 -24.99 -2.36 0.88
C ASN A 111 -24.72 -1.24 1.90
N VAL A 112 -23.70 -1.41 2.73
CA VAL A 112 -23.30 -0.44 3.75
C VAL A 112 -22.04 0.30 3.33
N VAL A 113 -22.09 1.63 3.39
CA VAL A 113 -20.92 2.50 3.18
C VAL A 113 -20.69 3.32 4.43
N ILE A 114 -19.54 3.16 5.07
CA ILE A 114 -19.05 4.08 6.10
C ILE A 114 -18.09 5.05 5.42
N SER A 115 -18.51 6.31 5.30
CA SER A 115 -17.81 7.34 4.56
C SER A 115 -17.23 8.40 5.49
N GLY A 116 -15.96 8.75 5.29
CA GLY A 116 -15.32 9.90 5.91
C GLY A 116 -15.73 11.24 5.29
N ALA A 117 -16.59 11.25 4.27
CA ALA A 117 -17.02 12.45 3.57
C ALA A 117 -18.37 13.00 4.01
N GLN A 118 -18.55 14.30 3.80
CA GLN A 118 -19.79 15.04 4.02
C GLN A 118 -20.32 15.60 2.70
N LYS A 119 -21.65 15.61 2.54
CA LYS A 119 -22.32 16.13 1.34
C LYS A 119 -22.31 17.65 1.34
N ILE A 120 -22.03 18.24 0.17
CA ILE A 120 -22.22 19.67 -0.10
C ILE A 120 -23.58 19.82 -0.77
N SER A 121 -24.54 20.39 -0.05
CA SER A 121 -25.92 20.57 -0.54
C SER A 121 -26.20 21.94 -1.15
N LYS A 122 -25.30 22.92 -0.96
CA LYS A 122 -25.46 24.29 -1.45
C LYS A 122 -24.21 24.75 -2.17
N PHE A 123 -24.32 24.95 -3.47
CA PHE A 123 -23.32 25.55 -4.34
C PHE A 123 -24.02 26.41 -5.38
N TYR A 124 -23.29 27.41 -5.91
CA TYR A 124 -23.85 28.40 -6.81
C TYR A 124 -22.94 28.58 -8.03
N PRO A 125 -23.50 28.82 -9.22
CA PRO A 125 -22.70 29.21 -10.37
C PRO A 125 -21.94 30.52 -10.07
N VAL A 126 -20.70 30.59 -10.53
CA VAL A 126 -19.80 31.72 -10.31
C VAL A 126 -19.77 32.60 -11.55
N ASP A 127 -19.91 33.92 -11.35
CA ASP A 127 -19.53 34.90 -12.36
C ASP A 127 -18.00 35.04 -12.37
N THR A 128 -17.39 34.34 -13.33
CA THR A 128 -15.92 34.30 -13.45
C THR A 128 -15.32 35.62 -13.94
N HIS A 129 -16.11 36.56 -14.47
CA HIS A 129 -15.60 37.85 -14.93
C HIS A 129 -15.20 38.77 -13.76
N ALA A 130 -15.70 38.50 -12.55
CA ALA A 130 -15.38 39.27 -11.34
C ALA A 130 -13.97 38.98 -10.80
N ASP A 131 -13.33 37.87 -11.17
CA ASP A 131 -11.98 37.51 -10.76
C ASP A 131 -11.10 37.20 -11.99
N ALA A 132 -10.18 38.12 -12.28
CA ALA A 132 -9.30 38.05 -13.45
C ALA A 132 -8.34 36.83 -13.46
N ARG A 133 -8.30 36.02 -12.40
CA ARG A 133 -7.51 34.77 -12.38
C ARG A 133 -8.17 33.68 -13.23
N PHE A 134 -9.51 33.62 -13.29
CA PHE A 134 -10.20 32.63 -14.12
C PHE A 134 -9.91 32.81 -15.60
N GLN A 135 -9.94 31.71 -16.36
CA GLN A 135 -9.83 31.80 -17.81
C GLN A 135 -11.14 32.31 -18.43
N PRO A 136 -11.07 33.04 -19.56
CA PRO A 136 -12.26 33.45 -20.30
C PRO A 136 -13.10 32.22 -20.73
N GLY A 137 -14.43 32.37 -20.74
CA GLY A 137 -15.35 31.32 -21.23
C GLY A 137 -15.76 30.26 -20.21
N LEU A 138 -15.43 30.47 -18.93
CA LEU A 138 -15.81 29.62 -17.80
C LEU A 138 -17.07 30.11 -17.05
N ASP A 139 -17.68 31.22 -17.49
CA ASP A 139 -18.85 31.79 -16.85
C ASP A 139 -19.98 30.75 -16.74
N LYS A 140 -20.56 30.64 -15.53
CA LYS A 140 -21.59 29.64 -15.16
C LYS A 140 -21.21 28.17 -15.29
N LYS A 141 -19.96 27.85 -15.68
CA LYS A 141 -19.41 26.49 -15.65
C LYS A 141 -18.73 26.16 -14.33
N VAL A 142 -18.20 27.19 -13.66
CA VAL A 142 -17.61 27.08 -12.32
C VAL A 142 -18.70 27.20 -11.27
N PHE A 143 -18.67 26.30 -10.30
CA PHE A 143 -19.53 26.34 -9.11
C PHE A 143 -18.69 26.62 -7.87
N ALA A 144 -19.27 27.32 -6.90
CA ALA A 144 -18.64 27.61 -5.62
C ALA A 144 -19.48 27.12 -4.43
N ALA A 145 -18.79 26.57 -3.43
CA ALA A 145 -19.39 26.13 -2.16
C ALA A 145 -18.52 26.58 -0.97
N VAL A 146 -19.16 27.12 0.08
CA VAL A 146 -18.46 27.42 1.34
C VAL A 146 -18.39 26.15 2.19
N VAL A 147 -17.18 25.70 2.50
CA VAL A 147 -16.92 24.46 3.25
C VAL A 147 -16.17 24.69 4.57
N LYS A 148 -15.88 25.95 4.93
CA LYS A 148 -15.16 26.31 6.17
C LYS A 148 -15.78 25.75 7.45
N ASN A 149 -17.11 25.57 7.47
CA ASN A 149 -17.84 25.03 8.62
C ASN A 149 -17.93 23.49 8.62
N ILE A 150 -17.48 22.84 7.55
CA ILE A 150 -17.56 21.39 7.34
C ILE A 150 -16.17 20.78 7.51
N LEU A 151 -15.13 21.46 6.99
CA LEU A 151 -13.76 20.99 7.06
C LEU A 151 -13.12 21.28 8.43
N PRO A 152 -12.31 20.36 8.97
CA PRO A 152 -11.56 20.60 10.20
C PRO A 152 -10.42 21.61 10.02
N SER A 153 -9.91 21.76 8.80
CA SER A 153 -8.92 22.77 8.42
C SER A 153 -8.99 23.04 6.92
N THR A 154 -8.74 24.28 6.53
CA THR A 154 -8.58 24.72 5.13
C THR A 154 -7.11 24.95 4.76
N ALA A 155 -6.18 24.71 5.69
CA ALA A 155 -4.75 24.86 5.44
C ALA A 155 -4.25 23.77 4.48
N PRO A 156 -3.52 24.12 3.41
CA PRO A 156 -3.03 23.15 2.44
C PRO A 156 -1.90 22.28 3.03
N VAL A 157 -1.94 20.98 2.77
CA VAL A 157 -0.79 20.09 2.94
C VAL A 157 0.07 20.16 1.68
N ARG A 158 1.28 20.69 1.81
CA ARG A 158 2.09 21.14 0.66
C ARG A 158 3.27 20.24 0.33
N GLU A 159 3.85 19.56 1.31
CA GLU A 159 4.95 18.61 1.09
C GLU A 159 4.46 17.15 1.11
N LYS A 160 4.76 16.40 0.04
CA LYS A 160 4.38 14.98 -0.13
C LYS A 160 5.45 14.22 -0.93
N GLY A 161 5.37 12.89 -0.91
CA GLY A 161 6.25 12.00 -1.69
C GLY A 161 7.49 11.55 -0.93
N PHE A 162 8.55 11.26 -1.66
CA PHE A 162 9.80 10.68 -1.15
C PHE A 162 10.38 11.50 0.01
N GLY A 163 10.79 10.83 1.09
CA GLY A 163 11.38 11.49 2.26
C GLY A 163 10.41 12.28 3.14
N TRP A 164 9.14 12.44 2.73
CA TRP A 164 8.11 13.12 3.50
C TRP A 164 7.19 12.12 4.20
N PRO A 165 6.83 12.36 5.49
CA PRO A 165 5.85 11.54 6.18
C PRO A 165 4.47 11.72 5.53
N THR A 166 3.69 10.65 5.51
CA THR A 166 2.28 10.71 5.11
C THR A 166 1.49 11.54 6.11
N ARG A 167 0.68 12.47 5.62
CA ARG A 167 -0.17 13.36 6.43
C ARG A 167 -1.58 13.34 5.84
N PRO A 168 -2.63 13.38 6.68
CA PRO A 168 -3.99 13.49 6.16
C PRO A 168 -4.11 14.67 5.20
N VAL A 169 -4.67 14.45 4.01
CA VAL A 169 -4.87 15.53 3.04
C VAL A 169 -5.79 16.61 3.62
N THR A 170 -5.71 17.84 3.10
CA THR A 170 -6.60 18.92 3.53
C THR A 170 -8.05 18.51 3.32
N THR A 171 -8.40 18.18 2.08
CA THR A 171 -9.65 17.53 1.69
C THR A 171 -9.51 17.07 0.24
N GLU A 172 -10.41 16.20 -0.19
CA GLU A 172 -10.68 15.89 -1.58
C GLU A 172 -12.14 16.23 -1.89
N LEU A 173 -12.39 16.69 -3.12
CA LEU A 173 -13.73 16.85 -3.66
C LEU A 173 -14.10 15.62 -4.50
N PHE A 174 -15.27 15.06 -4.23
CA PHE A 174 -15.83 13.95 -4.98
C PHE A 174 -17.13 14.37 -5.65
N ILE A 175 -17.31 13.99 -6.91
CA ILE A 175 -18.59 14.10 -7.60
C ILE A 175 -18.92 12.74 -8.19
N ASP A 176 -20.12 12.23 -7.89
CA ASP A 176 -20.59 10.93 -8.36
C ASP A 176 -19.60 9.80 -8.03
N ASN A 177 -19.12 9.79 -6.78
CA ASN A 177 -18.16 8.81 -6.26
C ASN A 177 -16.81 8.75 -7.01
N LYS A 178 -16.46 9.80 -7.75
CA LYS A 178 -15.16 9.97 -8.41
C LYS A 178 -14.40 11.14 -7.80
N PRO A 179 -13.10 11.00 -7.53
CA PRO A 179 -12.29 12.12 -7.05
C PRO A 179 -12.09 13.13 -8.18
N MET A 180 -12.25 14.42 -7.86
CA MET A 180 -11.88 15.50 -8.76
C MET A 180 -10.39 15.81 -8.66
N THR A 181 -9.83 16.33 -9.76
CA THR A 181 -8.42 16.68 -9.87
C THR A 181 -8.19 18.08 -9.29
N LEU A 182 -7.22 18.26 -8.40
CA LEU A 182 -6.85 19.60 -7.97
C LEU A 182 -6.34 20.39 -9.20
N ALA A 183 -6.86 21.60 -9.40
CA ALA A 183 -6.54 22.46 -10.54
C ALA A 183 -5.03 22.54 -10.76
N ARG A 184 -4.59 22.15 -11.96
CA ARG A 184 -3.17 21.87 -12.23
C ARG A 184 -2.79 22.17 -13.67
N TRP A 185 -1.51 22.44 -13.87
CA TRP A 185 -0.91 22.57 -15.18
C TRP A 185 0.31 21.64 -15.37
N PRO A 186 0.41 20.94 -16.51
CA PRO A 186 -0.66 20.73 -17.47
C PRO A 186 -1.82 19.92 -16.83
N ASN A 187 -3.02 20.06 -17.38
CA ASN A 187 -4.24 19.40 -16.88
C ASN A 187 -4.10 17.88 -16.86
N LYS A 188 -3.29 17.33 -17.78
CA LYS A 188 -2.94 15.90 -17.86
C LYS A 188 -1.46 15.71 -18.11
N GLY A 189 -0.90 14.63 -17.54
CA GLY A 189 0.50 14.26 -17.74
C GLY A 189 1.48 15.26 -17.11
N PHE A 190 2.63 15.44 -17.75
CA PHE A 190 3.74 16.23 -17.22
C PHE A 190 4.26 17.20 -18.28
N SER A 191 4.71 18.38 -17.84
CA SER A 191 5.69 19.19 -18.57
C SER A 191 7.11 18.72 -18.23
N LYS A 192 8.12 19.38 -18.78
CA LYS A 192 9.54 19.10 -18.53
C LYS A 192 10.23 20.28 -17.86
N ILE A 193 11.11 19.96 -16.91
CA ILE A 193 11.96 20.93 -16.24
C ILE A 193 12.98 21.49 -17.23
N ILE A 194 13.12 22.81 -17.25
CA ILE A 194 14.21 23.53 -17.90
C ILE A 194 15.18 24.00 -16.82
N ARG A 195 16.46 23.65 -16.98
CA ARG A 195 17.53 24.04 -16.04
C ARG A 195 18.44 25.09 -16.69
N SER A 196 18.53 26.28 -16.09
CA SER A 196 19.49 27.30 -16.51
C SER A 196 20.92 26.87 -16.20
N ARG A 197 21.83 27.01 -17.17
CA ARG A 197 23.27 26.75 -16.98
C ARG A 197 23.98 27.77 -16.08
N LEU A 198 23.31 28.89 -15.79
CA LEU A 198 23.85 29.95 -14.93
C LEU A 198 23.64 29.64 -13.43
N LEU A 199 22.78 28.69 -13.10
CA LEU A 199 22.56 28.28 -11.72
C LEU A 199 23.68 27.35 -11.25
N PRO A 200 24.13 27.47 -9.98
CA PRO A 200 25.05 26.51 -9.40
C PRO A 200 24.50 25.08 -9.51
N VAL A 201 25.37 24.10 -9.76
CA VAL A 201 24.98 22.67 -9.78
C VAL A 201 24.34 22.24 -8.45
N ALA A 202 24.77 22.84 -7.35
CA ALA A 202 24.23 22.59 -6.01
C ALA A 202 22.89 23.31 -5.73
N ASP A 203 22.36 24.12 -6.65
CA ASP A 203 21.05 24.77 -6.47
C ASP A 203 19.93 23.72 -6.56
N LYS A 204 19.10 23.68 -5.51
CA LYS A 204 18.01 22.70 -5.35
C LYS A 204 16.63 23.35 -5.30
N THR A 205 16.55 24.66 -5.53
CA THR A 205 15.36 25.45 -5.25
C THR A 205 14.80 26.13 -6.49
N HIS A 206 15.62 26.53 -7.45
CA HIS A 206 15.13 27.26 -8.62
C HIS A 206 14.84 26.30 -9.76
N PHE A 207 13.83 26.55 -10.60
CA PHE A 207 13.62 25.81 -11.85
C PHE A 207 12.70 26.59 -12.80
N SER A 208 12.66 26.19 -14.06
CA SER A 208 11.65 26.61 -15.03
C SER A 208 10.97 25.36 -15.61
N ALA A 209 9.82 25.51 -16.27
CA ALA A 209 9.14 24.43 -16.97
C ALA A 209 8.77 24.81 -18.41
N GLU A 210 8.79 23.84 -19.33
CA GLU A 210 8.42 24.03 -20.74
C GLU A 210 6.95 24.46 -20.89
N GLY A 211 6.70 25.66 -21.40
CA GLY A 211 5.35 26.21 -21.56
C GLY A 211 4.74 26.82 -20.30
N GLN A 212 5.55 27.06 -19.26
CA GLN A 212 5.11 27.66 -18.00
C GLN A 212 4.33 28.99 -18.18
N ARG A 213 3.36 29.23 -17.31
CA ARG A 213 2.45 30.39 -17.37
C ARG A 213 2.70 31.39 -16.24
N LEU A 214 3.96 31.73 -15.96
CA LEU A 214 4.38 32.48 -14.76
C LEU A 214 3.55 33.75 -14.46
N SER A 215 3.19 34.53 -15.48
CA SER A 215 2.40 35.74 -15.30
C SER A 215 1.00 35.46 -14.72
N ARG A 216 0.42 34.28 -15.00
CA ARG A 216 -0.86 33.84 -14.41
C ARG A 216 -0.70 33.43 -12.96
N TRP A 217 0.43 32.78 -12.64
CA TRP A 217 0.67 32.21 -11.31
C TRP A 217 1.16 33.23 -10.28
N LEU A 218 1.55 34.45 -10.69
CA LEU A 218 2.18 35.45 -9.80
C LEU A 218 1.40 35.76 -8.52
N LYS A 219 0.07 35.65 -8.55
CA LYS A 219 -0.84 35.93 -7.42
C LYS A 219 -1.40 34.67 -6.76
N GLU A 220 -0.91 33.48 -7.13
CA GLU A 220 -1.35 32.23 -6.52
C GLU A 220 -0.67 32.04 -5.16
N PRO A 221 -1.42 31.96 -4.04
CA PRO A 221 -0.83 32.02 -2.71
C PRO A 221 -0.16 30.70 -2.27
N PHE A 222 -0.68 29.55 -2.72
CA PHE A 222 -0.32 28.24 -2.18
C PHE A 222 -0.02 27.18 -3.25
N MET A 223 0.49 27.59 -4.41
CA MET A 223 0.84 26.68 -5.50
C MET A 223 1.89 25.66 -5.05
N ASN A 224 1.79 24.42 -5.54
CA ASN A 224 2.78 23.37 -5.33
C ASN A 224 3.33 22.89 -6.68
N ALA A 225 4.52 22.31 -6.66
CA ALA A 225 5.12 21.65 -7.81
C ALA A 225 5.45 20.20 -7.45
N PHE A 226 4.92 19.25 -8.21
CA PHE A 226 5.34 17.85 -8.16
C PHE A 226 6.40 17.62 -9.24
N ALA A 227 7.49 16.94 -8.91
CA ALA A 227 8.41 16.43 -9.91
C ALA A 227 9.21 15.22 -9.46
N TYR A 228 9.76 14.51 -10.45
CA TYR A 228 10.89 13.59 -10.30
C TYR A 228 12.20 14.39 -10.40
N TRP A 229 12.45 15.27 -9.43
CA TRP A 229 13.39 16.39 -9.55
C TRP A 229 14.77 16.05 -10.12
N GLN A 230 15.36 14.94 -9.66
CA GLN A 230 16.66 14.46 -10.13
C GLN A 230 16.62 12.97 -10.50
N TYR A 231 16.04 12.13 -9.63
CA TYR A 231 15.97 10.70 -9.84
C TYR A 231 14.51 10.25 -10.02
N ASP A 232 14.27 9.38 -11.00
CA ASP A 232 12.93 8.86 -11.32
C ASP A 232 12.36 7.91 -10.25
N TRP A 233 13.14 7.50 -9.25
CA TRP A 233 12.66 6.78 -8.08
C TRP A 233 12.24 7.71 -6.92
N ALA A 234 12.58 9.00 -6.95
CA ALA A 234 12.32 9.95 -5.86
C ALA A 234 11.48 11.13 -6.34
N SER A 235 10.16 10.98 -6.30
CA SER A 235 9.23 12.07 -6.57
C SER A 235 8.92 12.87 -5.32
N GLU A 236 8.87 14.20 -5.41
CA GLU A 236 8.43 15.07 -4.32
C GLU A 236 7.43 16.12 -4.82
N THR A 237 6.40 16.39 -4.04
CA THR A 237 5.59 17.61 -4.14
C THR A 237 6.14 18.62 -3.16
N LEU A 238 6.48 19.81 -3.65
CA LEU A 238 7.07 20.88 -2.85
C LEU A 238 6.33 22.21 -3.07
N PRO A 239 6.24 23.07 -2.05
CA PRO A 239 5.63 24.38 -2.18
C PRO A 239 6.41 25.27 -3.16
N VAL A 240 5.72 25.96 -4.05
CA VAL A 240 6.31 27.09 -4.79
C VAL A 240 6.25 28.31 -3.87
N LYS A 241 7.41 28.92 -3.63
CA LYS A 241 7.61 30.04 -2.72
C LYS A 241 7.62 31.38 -3.44
N LYS A 242 8.22 31.43 -4.63
CA LYS A 242 8.35 32.68 -5.39
C LYS A 242 8.30 32.39 -6.89
N ILE A 243 7.73 33.33 -7.63
CA ILE A 243 7.76 33.39 -9.09
C ILE A 243 8.58 34.61 -9.50
N ASP A 244 9.58 34.40 -10.34
CA ASP A 244 10.44 35.43 -10.91
C ASP A 244 10.17 35.53 -12.41
N ILE A 245 9.33 36.49 -12.79
CA ILE A 245 8.98 36.72 -14.19
C ILE A 245 10.18 37.25 -14.99
N VAL A 246 11.06 38.06 -14.36
CA VAL A 246 12.19 38.69 -15.04
C VAL A 246 13.19 37.64 -15.49
N ASN A 247 13.49 36.69 -14.62
CA ASN A 247 14.41 35.60 -14.92
C ASN A 247 13.70 34.34 -15.48
N GLY A 248 12.37 34.34 -15.53
CA GLY A 248 11.58 33.23 -16.05
C GLY A 248 11.65 31.97 -15.19
N MET A 249 11.70 32.09 -13.86
CA MET A 249 11.91 30.97 -12.93
C MET A 249 10.88 30.92 -11.80
N MET A 250 10.76 29.74 -11.19
CA MET A 250 10.10 29.50 -9.91
C MET A 250 11.14 29.11 -8.86
N GLU A 251 10.90 29.50 -7.62
CA GLU A 251 11.67 29.12 -6.42
C GLU A 251 10.81 28.22 -5.54
N LEU A 252 11.33 27.03 -5.19
CA LEU A 252 10.75 26.11 -4.22
C LEU A 252 10.96 26.60 -2.79
N GLY A 253 10.02 26.27 -1.91
CA GLY A 253 10.13 26.54 -0.48
C GLY A 253 11.05 25.57 0.26
N GLY A 254 11.29 25.85 1.54
CA GLY A 254 12.07 24.99 2.43
C GLY A 254 13.54 24.87 2.00
N LYS A 255 14.05 23.64 2.00
CA LYS A 255 15.43 23.31 1.62
C LYS A 255 15.58 22.96 0.12
N GLY A 256 14.50 23.05 -0.66
CA GLY A 256 14.47 22.58 -2.04
C GLY A 256 14.39 21.05 -2.16
N ALA A 257 14.49 20.55 -3.39
CA ALA A 257 14.42 19.12 -3.70
C ALA A 257 15.59 18.36 -3.07
N LEU A 258 15.34 17.19 -2.46
CA LEU A 258 16.32 16.52 -1.60
C LEU A 258 17.65 16.22 -2.32
N TYR A 259 17.56 15.63 -3.51
CA TYR A 259 18.73 15.23 -4.28
C TYR A 259 19.28 16.35 -5.17
N GLY A 260 18.40 17.21 -5.67
CA GLY A 260 18.73 18.29 -6.60
C GLY A 260 17.71 18.35 -7.74
N ILE A 261 18.00 19.17 -8.76
CA ILE A 261 17.11 19.41 -9.90
C ILE A 261 17.88 19.28 -11.20
N ILE A 262 17.42 18.44 -12.12
CA ILE A 262 18.01 18.28 -13.46
C ILE A 262 17.00 18.65 -14.56
N GLY A 263 17.52 19.12 -15.71
CA GLY A 263 16.69 19.43 -16.87
C GLY A 263 16.14 18.17 -17.55
N GLY A 264 14.98 18.28 -18.17
CA GLY A 264 14.28 17.19 -18.87
C GLY A 264 13.36 16.37 -17.99
N GLN A 265 13.43 16.52 -16.66
CA GLN A 265 12.62 15.77 -15.71
C GLN A 265 11.14 16.16 -15.73
N ARG A 266 10.28 15.20 -15.37
CA ARG A 266 8.82 15.35 -15.38
C ARG A 266 8.34 16.24 -14.24
N VAL A 267 7.52 17.25 -14.55
CA VAL A 267 6.98 18.21 -13.58
C VAL A 267 5.54 18.61 -13.91
N PHE A 268 4.76 18.91 -12.87
CA PHE A 268 3.52 19.68 -12.98
C PHE A 268 3.39 20.64 -11.80
N VAL A 269 2.60 21.69 -11.97
CA VAL A 269 2.19 22.57 -10.86
C VAL A 269 0.71 22.37 -10.57
N GLU A 270 0.32 22.51 -9.31
CA GLU A 270 -1.05 22.34 -8.87
C GLU A 270 -1.43 23.37 -7.80
N ASN A 271 -2.71 23.38 -7.44
CA ASN A 271 -3.26 24.28 -6.43
C ASN A 271 -3.21 25.75 -6.87
N ALA A 272 -3.64 26.02 -8.10
CA ALA A 272 -3.76 27.36 -8.68
C ALA A 272 -5.15 27.55 -9.27
N ILE A 273 -5.88 28.59 -8.83
CA ILE A 273 -7.23 28.85 -9.36
C ILE A 273 -7.19 29.31 -10.82
N SER A 274 -6.07 29.91 -11.25
CA SER A 274 -5.82 30.27 -12.65
C SER A 274 -5.66 29.07 -13.59
N GLU A 275 -5.47 27.86 -13.04
CA GLU A 275 -5.44 26.58 -13.75
C GLU A 275 -6.70 25.75 -13.45
N LEU A 276 -7.77 26.34 -12.89
CA LEU A 276 -9.10 25.72 -12.90
C LEU A 276 -9.72 25.99 -14.27
N ASP A 277 -9.43 25.15 -15.25
CA ASP A 277 -9.75 25.41 -16.65
C ASP A 277 -10.32 24.21 -17.42
N ASP A 278 -10.35 23.01 -16.81
CA ASP A 278 -10.88 21.79 -17.43
C ASP A 278 -11.99 21.13 -16.59
N TYR A 279 -12.75 20.25 -17.24
CA TYR A 279 -13.73 19.42 -16.58
C TYR A 279 -13.08 18.49 -15.55
N SER A 280 -13.79 18.30 -14.44
CA SER A 280 -13.35 17.47 -13.31
C SER A 280 -12.21 18.06 -12.49
N GLU A 281 -11.99 19.38 -12.58
CA GLU A 281 -11.04 20.11 -11.74
C GLU A 281 -11.70 20.88 -10.58
N TRP A 282 -10.93 21.12 -9.53
CA TRP A 282 -11.36 21.91 -8.38
C TRP A 282 -10.23 22.68 -7.69
N TYR A 283 -10.57 23.66 -6.87
CA TYR A 283 -9.64 24.49 -6.09
C TYR A 283 -10.27 24.90 -4.75
N LEU A 284 -9.48 24.99 -3.67
CA LEU A 284 -9.91 25.46 -2.34
C LEU A 284 -9.16 26.72 -1.93
N THR A 285 -9.90 27.79 -1.62
CA THR A 285 -9.33 28.98 -0.98
C THR A 285 -9.11 28.75 0.52
N ALA A 286 -7.84 28.77 0.96
CA ALA A 286 -7.51 28.47 2.36
C ALA A 286 -8.05 29.51 3.38
N ASP A 287 -8.15 30.77 2.99
CA ASP A 287 -8.57 31.89 3.84
C ASP A 287 -10.09 31.93 4.09
N THR A 288 -10.84 31.81 3.00
CA THR A 288 -12.31 31.93 2.95
C THR A 288 -12.99 30.57 3.06
N GLY A 289 -12.29 29.48 2.75
CA GLY A 289 -12.83 28.11 2.79
C GLY A 289 -13.90 27.89 1.72
N VAL A 290 -13.67 28.41 0.52
CA VAL A 290 -14.55 28.24 -0.65
C VAL A 290 -13.91 27.25 -1.60
N ILE A 291 -14.63 26.19 -1.93
CA ILE A 291 -14.29 25.30 -3.02
C ILE A 291 -14.89 25.85 -4.30
N TYR A 292 -14.08 25.93 -5.36
CA TYR A 292 -14.47 26.18 -6.74
C TYR A 292 -14.27 24.91 -7.54
N PHE A 293 -15.21 24.54 -8.41
CA PHE A 293 -15.09 23.32 -9.20
C PHE A 293 -15.81 23.40 -10.55
N ILE A 294 -15.30 22.66 -11.53
CA ILE A 294 -15.93 22.47 -12.84
C ILE A 294 -16.38 21.00 -12.94
N PRO A 295 -17.67 20.70 -12.78
CA PRO A 295 -18.16 19.33 -12.87
C PRO A 295 -18.08 18.84 -14.31
N SER A 296 -17.85 17.54 -14.53
CA SER A 296 -17.98 16.96 -15.87
C SER A 296 -19.37 17.20 -16.47
N GLU A 297 -19.49 17.25 -17.79
CA GLU A 297 -20.73 17.65 -18.50
C GLU A 297 -22.00 16.91 -18.04
N ASN A 298 -21.87 15.63 -17.67
CA ASN A 298 -22.98 14.77 -17.25
C ASN A 298 -22.92 14.39 -15.76
N ALA A 299 -22.23 15.18 -14.94
CA ALA A 299 -22.07 14.87 -13.52
C ALA A 299 -23.42 14.94 -12.77
N ASN A 300 -23.67 13.95 -11.91
CA ASN A 300 -24.76 14.04 -10.95
C ASN A 300 -24.37 14.97 -9.77
N LEU A 301 -24.85 16.21 -9.82
CA LEU A 301 -24.58 17.22 -8.79
C LEU A 301 -25.35 16.99 -7.47
N GLU A 302 -26.19 15.95 -7.37
CA GLU A 302 -26.75 15.52 -6.08
C GLU A 302 -25.69 14.82 -5.21
N ASN A 303 -24.59 14.34 -5.81
CA ASN A 303 -23.54 13.57 -5.15
C ASN A 303 -22.21 14.33 -5.09
N VAL A 304 -22.26 15.59 -4.65
CA VAL A 304 -21.06 16.40 -4.38
C VAL A 304 -20.66 16.24 -2.92
N GLU A 305 -19.45 15.78 -2.65
CA GLU A 305 -18.97 15.46 -1.30
C GLU A 305 -17.53 15.91 -1.08
N VAL A 306 -17.19 16.19 0.17
CA VAL A 306 -15.80 16.47 0.60
C VAL A 306 -15.37 15.55 1.71
N SER A 307 -14.13 15.06 1.68
CA SER A 307 -13.57 14.25 2.78
C SER A 307 -13.36 15.12 4.03
N VAL A 308 -13.80 14.64 5.20
CA VAL A 308 -13.77 15.37 6.49
C VAL A 308 -13.06 14.56 7.58
N ALA A 309 -13.46 13.30 7.79
CA ALA A 309 -12.89 12.46 8.82
C ALA A 309 -11.46 12.05 8.44
N GLU A 310 -10.56 12.03 9.43
CA GLU A 310 -9.18 11.57 9.23
C GLU A 310 -9.12 10.06 8.98
N ASN A 311 -9.73 9.27 9.86
CA ASN A 311 -9.86 7.83 9.74
C ASN A 311 -11.34 7.43 9.82
N ILE A 312 -11.63 6.20 9.41
CA ILE A 312 -12.95 5.57 9.60
C ILE A 312 -12.93 4.77 10.91
N PHE A 313 -11.96 3.87 11.07
CA PHE A 313 -11.77 3.09 12.30
C PHE A 313 -10.40 3.33 12.92
N THR A 314 -10.39 3.49 14.24
CA THR A 314 -9.20 3.45 15.09
C THR A 314 -9.38 2.35 16.13
N ILE A 315 -8.70 1.23 15.92
CA ILE A 315 -8.81 0.03 16.75
C ILE A 315 -7.53 -0.09 17.57
N THR A 316 -7.64 -0.08 18.89
CA THR A 316 -6.45 -0.10 19.76
C THR A 316 -6.63 -1.10 20.89
N ASN A 317 -5.54 -1.78 21.29
CA ASN A 317 -5.54 -2.72 22.43
C ASN A 317 -6.71 -3.72 22.38
N SER A 318 -7.02 -4.21 21.17
CA SER A 318 -8.22 -4.99 20.89
C SER A 318 -7.89 -6.39 20.42
N ALA A 319 -8.78 -7.35 20.69
CA ALA A 319 -8.65 -8.70 20.18
C ALA A 319 -9.98 -9.27 19.68
N PHE A 320 -9.92 -10.22 18.74
CA PHE A 320 -11.09 -10.94 18.22
C PHE A 320 -12.19 -10.01 17.67
N VAL A 321 -11.78 -9.05 16.83
CA VAL A 321 -12.69 -8.12 16.15
C VAL A 321 -12.80 -8.54 14.68
N HIS A 322 -14.02 -8.70 14.18
CA HIS A 322 -14.32 -9.10 12.81
C HIS A 322 -15.15 -8.02 12.15
N VAL A 323 -14.73 -7.54 10.98
CA VAL A 323 -15.48 -6.56 10.18
C VAL A 323 -15.74 -7.16 8.81
N THR A 324 -17.01 -7.34 8.46
CA THR A 324 -17.41 -8.12 7.27
C THR A 324 -18.43 -7.38 6.41
N ASP A 325 -18.27 -7.45 5.08
CA ASP A 325 -19.21 -6.93 4.07
C ASP A 325 -19.49 -5.41 4.13
N ILE A 326 -18.53 -4.62 4.64
CA ILE A 326 -18.66 -3.16 4.76
C ILE A 326 -17.74 -2.44 3.77
N ASN A 327 -18.27 -1.39 3.13
CA ASN A 327 -17.48 -0.47 2.31
C ASN A 327 -16.96 0.71 3.16
N LEU A 328 -15.66 1.00 3.06
CA LEU A 328 -14.96 2.06 3.79
C LEU A 328 -14.43 3.10 2.80
N GLU A 329 -14.93 4.33 2.85
CA GLU A 329 -14.66 5.31 1.80
C GLU A 329 -14.24 6.70 2.30
N LYS A 330 -13.43 7.41 1.50
CA LYS A 330 -13.29 8.89 1.55
C LYS A 330 -12.75 9.46 2.87
N SER A 331 -11.82 8.74 3.52
CA SER A 331 -11.03 9.28 4.64
C SER A 331 -9.98 10.28 4.15
N ARG A 332 -9.62 11.28 4.95
CA ARG A 332 -8.50 12.20 4.63
C ARG A 332 -7.13 11.59 4.89
N GLY A 333 -7.03 10.69 5.87
CA GLY A 333 -5.82 9.99 6.26
C GLY A 333 -5.96 8.49 6.01
N ASP A 334 -5.38 7.70 6.90
CA ASP A 334 -5.47 6.24 6.82
C ASP A 334 -6.91 5.80 7.11
N ALA A 335 -7.54 4.93 6.32
CA ALA A 335 -8.93 4.56 6.58
C ALA A 335 -9.08 3.76 7.89
N VAL A 336 -8.20 2.80 8.13
CA VAL A 336 -8.20 1.98 9.33
C VAL A 336 -6.80 1.94 9.96
N VAL A 337 -6.75 2.20 11.27
CA VAL A 337 -5.54 2.05 12.07
C VAL A 337 -5.79 1.03 13.17
N CYS A 338 -4.98 -0.03 13.21
CA CYS A 338 -4.96 -1.06 14.25
C CYS A 338 -3.62 -0.96 15.02
N GLU A 339 -3.67 -0.68 16.32
CA GLU A 339 -2.49 -0.58 17.18
C GLU A 339 -2.58 -1.58 18.34
N ALA A 340 -1.52 -2.36 18.55
CA ALA A 340 -1.45 -3.36 19.63
C ALA A 340 -2.65 -4.33 19.63
N CYS A 341 -3.01 -4.83 18.44
CA CYS A 341 -4.18 -5.67 18.24
C CYS A 341 -3.85 -7.16 18.03
N SER A 342 -4.79 -8.05 18.31
CA SER A 342 -4.65 -9.49 18.09
C SER A 342 -5.89 -10.10 17.46
N GLN A 343 -5.78 -10.75 16.29
CA GLN A 343 -6.95 -11.32 15.59
C GLN A 343 -8.03 -10.27 15.29
N VAL A 344 -7.61 -9.14 14.73
CA VAL A 344 -8.52 -8.16 14.10
C VAL A 344 -8.55 -8.45 12.60
N VAL A 345 -9.71 -8.85 12.07
CA VAL A 345 -9.85 -9.35 10.71
C VAL A 345 -10.91 -8.57 9.94
N PHE A 346 -10.53 -8.10 8.75
CA PHE A 346 -11.44 -7.53 7.77
C PHE A 346 -11.67 -8.55 6.66
N ASP A 347 -12.93 -8.89 6.39
CA ASP A 347 -13.30 -9.92 5.42
C ASP A 347 -14.36 -9.38 4.44
N HIS A 348 -14.20 -9.64 3.13
CA HIS A 348 -15.13 -9.16 2.10
C HIS A 348 -15.39 -7.64 2.12
N THR A 349 -14.45 -6.86 2.63
CA THR A 349 -14.56 -5.39 2.68
C THR A 349 -14.07 -4.74 1.40
N THR A 350 -14.64 -3.59 1.04
CA THR A 350 -14.08 -2.71 0.00
C THR A 350 -13.63 -1.40 0.61
N THR A 351 -12.35 -1.05 0.46
CA THR A 351 -11.82 0.24 0.93
C THR A 351 -11.32 1.06 -0.23
N ARG A 352 -11.83 2.29 -0.39
CA ARG A 352 -11.43 3.13 -1.52
C ARG A 352 -11.44 4.63 -1.26
N LEU A 353 -10.80 5.37 -2.17
CA LEU A 353 -10.79 6.84 -2.16
C LEU A 353 -10.22 7.42 -0.87
N THR A 354 -9.18 6.79 -0.31
CA THR A 354 -8.54 7.23 0.92
C THR A 354 -7.46 8.26 0.62
N GLY A 355 -7.32 9.24 1.50
CA GLY A 355 -6.29 10.26 1.38
C GLY A 355 -4.89 9.71 1.61
N ASN A 356 -4.75 8.71 2.50
CA ASN A 356 -3.49 7.98 2.73
C ASN A 356 -3.68 6.45 2.52
N THR A 357 -3.19 5.63 3.45
CA THR A 357 -3.18 4.16 3.40
C THR A 357 -4.57 3.60 3.70
N ALA A 358 -4.99 2.49 3.10
CA ALA A 358 -6.27 1.88 3.48
C ALA A 358 -6.20 1.26 4.90
N PHE A 359 -5.17 0.46 5.20
CA PHE A 359 -5.03 -0.22 6.48
C PHE A 359 -3.61 -0.12 7.05
N VAL A 360 -3.51 0.19 8.33
CA VAL A 360 -2.23 0.24 9.05
C VAL A 360 -2.32 -0.61 10.31
N PHE A 361 -1.56 -1.71 10.35
CA PHE A 361 -1.42 -2.58 11.52
C PHE A 361 -0.06 -2.35 12.16
N ARG A 362 -0.06 -1.91 13.43
CA ARG A 362 1.14 -1.64 14.22
C ARG A 362 1.13 -2.49 15.47
N ASN A 363 2.28 -3.08 15.80
CA ASN A 363 2.47 -3.94 16.96
C ASN A 363 1.37 -5.01 17.09
N SER A 364 0.82 -5.46 15.96
CA SER A 364 -0.32 -6.34 15.92
C SER A 364 0.11 -7.76 15.62
N VAL A 365 -0.73 -8.74 15.98
CA VAL A 365 -0.49 -10.16 15.70
C VAL A 365 -1.73 -10.80 15.12
N LYS A 366 -1.55 -11.72 14.17
CA LYS A 366 -2.62 -12.49 13.52
C LYS A 366 -3.78 -11.63 13.02
N SER A 367 -3.52 -10.39 12.62
CA SER A 367 -4.52 -9.41 12.21
C SER A 367 -4.33 -9.06 10.73
N GLY A 368 -5.38 -8.69 10.02
CA GLY A 368 -5.23 -8.51 8.57
C GLY A 368 -6.52 -8.49 7.78
N LEU A 369 -6.36 -8.72 6.47
CA LEU A 369 -7.44 -8.72 5.50
C LEU A 369 -7.53 -10.03 4.74
N ILE A 370 -8.76 -10.44 4.43
CA ILE A 370 -9.03 -11.58 3.57
C ILE A 370 -10.22 -11.28 2.64
N ASN A 371 -10.17 -11.77 1.39
CA ASN A 371 -11.24 -11.60 0.39
C ASN A 371 -11.66 -10.14 0.13
N SER A 372 -10.79 -9.17 0.41
CA SER A 372 -11.12 -7.75 0.37
C SER A 372 -10.66 -7.09 -0.94
N LYS A 373 -11.19 -5.89 -1.20
CA LYS A 373 -10.80 -5.03 -2.31
C LYS A 373 -10.28 -3.69 -1.79
N ILE A 374 -9.15 -3.24 -2.31
CA ILE A 374 -8.59 -1.92 -2.03
C ILE A 374 -8.32 -1.22 -3.36
N ASN A 375 -8.88 -0.03 -3.55
CA ASN A 375 -8.64 0.75 -4.75
C ASN A 375 -8.61 2.27 -4.54
N ASP A 376 -7.90 2.98 -5.41
CA ASP A 376 -7.88 4.45 -5.46
C ASP A 376 -7.40 5.13 -4.17
N THR A 377 -6.35 4.61 -3.54
CA THR A 377 -5.78 5.16 -2.31
C THR A 377 -4.67 6.17 -2.60
N GLY A 378 -4.46 7.12 -1.68
CA GLY A 378 -3.55 8.24 -1.90
C GLY A 378 -2.07 7.92 -1.66
N GLU A 379 -1.76 7.19 -0.58
CA GLU A 379 -0.37 7.02 -0.07
C GLU A 379 -0.04 5.55 0.29
N GLY A 380 -0.66 4.57 -0.36
CA GLY A 380 -0.43 3.13 -0.13
C GLY A 380 -1.72 2.38 0.18
N ALA A 381 -1.66 1.04 0.27
CA ALA A 381 -2.84 0.23 0.60
C ALA A 381 -2.76 -0.43 1.98
N VAL A 382 -1.76 -1.26 2.27
CA VAL A 382 -1.66 -1.96 3.57
C VAL A 382 -0.27 -1.87 4.17
N SER A 383 -0.18 -1.54 5.46
CA SER A 383 1.04 -1.64 6.25
C SER A 383 0.89 -2.68 7.35
N LEU A 384 1.76 -3.70 7.37
CA LEU A 384 1.76 -4.77 8.36
C LEU A 384 3.01 -4.69 9.25
N GLY A 385 2.83 -4.44 10.54
CA GLY A 385 3.90 -4.38 11.52
C GLY A 385 3.57 -5.15 12.81
N GLY A 386 4.52 -5.98 13.25
CA GLY A 386 4.43 -6.75 14.48
C GLY A 386 5.49 -7.85 14.57
N GLY A 387 5.40 -8.68 15.61
CA GLY A 387 6.41 -9.71 15.90
C GLY A 387 7.63 -9.11 16.59
N ASN A 388 8.58 -9.96 16.98
CA ASN A 388 9.72 -9.56 17.79
C ASN A 388 11.03 -9.94 17.11
N ARG A 389 11.76 -8.93 16.61
CA ARG A 389 13.06 -9.14 15.96
C ARG A 389 14.17 -9.57 16.91
N GLN A 390 14.04 -9.41 18.23
CA GLN A 390 15.03 -9.93 19.19
C GLN A 390 14.97 -11.46 19.27
N THR A 391 13.75 -12.01 19.25
CA THR A 391 13.48 -13.44 19.45
C THR A 391 13.09 -14.17 18.18
N LEU A 392 12.92 -13.45 17.06
CA LEU A 392 12.35 -13.94 15.81
C LEU A 392 10.93 -14.53 15.97
N GLU A 393 10.16 -14.03 16.93
CA GLU A 393 8.76 -14.42 17.11
C GLU A 393 7.88 -13.77 16.03
N ALA A 394 7.21 -14.61 15.24
CA ALA A 394 6.37 -14.18 14.13
C ALA A 394 5.05 -13.53 14.59
N ALA A 395 4.65 -12.46 13.89
CA ALA A 395 3.37 -11.78 14.10
C ALA A 395 2.21 -12.53 13.44
N GLY A 396 2.43 -13.05 12.23
CA GLY A 396 1.39 -13.67 11.42
C GLY A 396 0.30 -12.71 10.93
N ASN A 397 0.55 -11.39 10.83
CA ASN A 397 -0.41 -10.49 10.20
C ASN A 397 -0.45 -10.75 8.69
N PHE A 398 -1.58 -10.43 8.06
CA PHE A 398 -1.80 -10.95 6.71
C PHE A 398 -2.61 -10.05 5.78
N VAL A 399 -2.36 -10.21 4.48
CA VAL A 399 -3.27 -9.84 3.39
C VAL A 399 -3.43 -11.06 2.50
N LYS A 400 -4.64 -11.60 2.40
CA LYS A 400 -4.92 -12.86 1.70
C LYS A 400 -6.06 -12.74 0.71
N SER A 401 -5.97 -13.43 -0.42
CA SER A 401 -7.09 -13.58 -1.37
C SER A 401 -7.75 -12.25 -1.77
N SER A 402 -6.98 -11.16 -1.78
CA SER A 402 -7.51 -9.79 -1.91
C SER A 402 -7.04 -9.14 -3.23
N GLN A 403 -7.75 -8.09 -3.64
CA GLN A 403 -7.40 -7.29 -4.82
C GLN A 403 -6.96 -5.90 -4.39
N ILE A 404 -5.79 -5.46 -4.86
CA ILE A 404 -5.25 -4.13 -4.57
C ILE A 404 -4.91 -3.45 -5.90
N LYS A 405 -5.57 -2.32 -6.18
CA LYS A 405 -5.38 -1.54 -7.42
C LYS A 405 -5.18 -0.06 -7.13
N ASN A 406 -4.45 0.66 -7.99
CA ASN A 406 -4.32 2.12 -7.94
C ASN A 406 -4.07 2.67 -6.52
N PHE A 407 -2.99 2.21 -5.88
CA PHE A 407 -2.77 2.37 -4.45
C PHE A 407 -1.91 3.59 -4.07
N ASN A 408 -1.63 4.51 -5.01
CA ASN A 408 -0.74 5.64 -4.76
C ASN A 408 -0.99 6.88 -5.63
N ARG A 409 -2.22 7.39 -5.60
CA ARG A 409 -2.67 8.54 -6.41
C ARG A 409 -1.90 9.85 -6.13
N PHE A 410 -1.40 10.05 -4.90
CA PHE A 410 -0.69 11.27 -4.51
C PHE A 410 0.83 11.08 -4.48
N GLY A 411 1.32 10.20 -3.61
CA GLY A 411 2.74 9.88 -3.53
C GLY A 411 3.13 8.84 -4.58
N GLN A 412 3.66 9.26 -5.72
CA GLN A 412 3.98 8.33 -6.83
C GLN A 412 5.24 7.46 -6.62
N SER A 413 5.98 7.65 -5.52
CA SER A 413 7.16 6.85 -5.18
C SER A 413 7.15 6.47 -3.71
N TYR A 414 7.68 5.28 -3.39
CA TYR A 414 7.75 4.73 -2.02
C TYR A 414 6.40 4.74 -1.29
N ARG A 415 5.33 4.43 -2.02
CA ARG A 415 3.97 4.15 -1.52
C ARG A 415 3.54 2.82 -2.12
N TYR A 416 3.39 1.83 -1.25
CA TYR A 416 3.31 0.41 -1.63
C TYR A 416 1.88 -0.11 -1.54
N ALA A 417 1.58 -1.16 -2.31
CA ALA A 417 0.37 -1.93 -2.11
C ALA A 417 0.42 -2.62 -0.75
N VAL A 418 1.56 -3.23 -0.42
CA VAL A 418 1.80 -3.81 0.90
C VAL A 418 3.21 -3.49 1.40
N SER A 419 3.32 -2.92 2.60
CA SER A 419 4.60 -2.76 3.31
C SER A 419 4.67 -3.69 4.51
N LEU A 420 5.76 -4.45 4.65
CA LEU A 420 5.97 -5.42 5.72
C LEU A 420 7.09 -4.96 6.67
N GLY A 421 6.85 -5.09 7.97
CA GLY A 421 7.78 -4.79 9.04
C GLY A 421 7.76 -5.85 10.14
N GLY A 422 8.89 -6.03 10.82
CA GLY A 422 8.98 -6.90 12.00
C GLY A 422 9.30 -8.35 11.65
N VAL A 423 8.45 -9.31 12.06
CA VAL A 423 8.72 -10.75 11.80
C VAL A 423 7.47 -11.49 11.35
N GLY A 424 7.58 -12.33 10.31
CA GLY A 424 6.53 -13.30 9.97
C GLY A 424 5.21 -12.74 9.46
N GLN A 425 5.23 -11.67 8.65
CA GLN A 425 4.04 -11.18 7.94
C GLN A 425 3.75 -12.04 6.70
N ILE A 426 2.49 -12.08 6.26
CA ILE A 426 2.02 -12.95 5.17
C ILE A 426 1.27 -12.16 4.10
N VAL A 427 1.73 -12.24 2.84
CA VAL A 427 1.05 -11.70 1.66
C VAL A 427 0.80 -12.85 0.70
N SER A 428 -0.43 -13.37 0.66
CA SER A 428 -0.70 -14.62 -0.05
C SER A 428 -1.92 -14.54 -0.97
N ALA A 429 -1.82 -15.09 -2.18
CA ALA A 429 -2.96 -15.23 -3.12
C ALA A 429 -3.66 -13.91 -3.49
N ASN A 430 -2.94 -12.79 -3.53
CA ASN A 430 -3.51 -11.49 -3.89
C ASN A 430 -3.31 -11.17 -5.38
N ALA A 431 -4.19 -10.33 -5.93
CA ALA A 431 -3.95 -9.66 -7.21
C ALA A 431 -3.59 -8.19 -6.94
N ILE A 432 -2.39 -7.77 -7.35
CA ILE A 432 -1.87 -6.44 -7.09
C ILE A 432 -1.52 -5.77 -8.41
N SER A 433 -2.14 -4.62 -8.70
CA SER A 433 -1.89 -3.91 -9.94
C SER A 433 -2.02 -2.39 -9.90
N GLU A 434 -1.68 -1.76 -11.02
CA GLU A 434 -1.88 -0.33 -11.30
C GLU A 434 -1.14 0.59 -10.30
N GLY A 435 0.14 0.29 -10.03
CA GLY A 435 0.99 1.06 -9.13
C GLY A 435 2.06 1.85 -9.87
N SER A 436 2.25 3.13 -9.50
CA SER A 436 3.32 3.94 -10.12
C SER A 436 4.74 3.48 -9.74
N HIS A 437 4.90 2.81 -8.60
CA HIS A 437 6.17 2.35 -8.03
C HIS A 437 6.10 0.86 -7.61
N SER A 438 7.02 0.41 -6.74
CA SER A 438 7.04 -0.94 -6.17
C SER A 438 5.71 -1.34 -5.54
N ALA A 439 5.31 -2.60 -5.74
CA ALA A 439 4.08 -3.15 -5.19
C ALA A 439 4.25 -3.56 -3.74
N ILE A 440 5.31 -4.32 -3.43
CA ILE A 440 5.58 -4.83 -2.10
C ILE A 440 6.94 -4.35 -1.64
N PHE A 441 6.99 -3.81 -0.42
CA PHE A 441 8.24 -3.49 0.27
C PHE A 441 8.32 -4.24 1.58
N PHE A 442 9.51 -4.67 1.97
CA PHE A 442 9.69 -5.28 3.28
C PHE A 442 11.02 -4.96 3.95
N LEU A 443 10.95 -4.88 5.28
CA LEU A 443 12.07 -4.95 6.22
C LEU A 443 11.70 -5.91 7.34
N GLY A 444 12.69 -6.55 7.93
CA GLY A 444 12.49 -7.54 8.98
C GLY A 444 12.68 -8.97 8.49
N ASN A 445 12.12 -9.93 9.23
CA ASN A 445 12.53 -11.32 9.16
C ASN A 445 11.39 -12.28 8.83
N ASP A 446 11.74 -13.37 8.15
CA ASP A 446 10.90 -14.57 7.98
C ASP A 446 9.50 -14.26 7.41
N HIS A 447 9.35 -13.27 6.53
CA HIS A 447 8.07 -12.97 5.87
C HIS A 447 7.74 -14.00 4.78
N LEU A 448 6.46 -14.15 4.47
CA LEU A 448 5.98 -15.02 3.39
C LEU A 448 5.21 -14.18 2.36
N ILE A 449 5.73 -14.11 1.14
CA ILE A 449 5.11 -13.45 0.00
C ILE A 449 4.89 -14.52 -1.07
N GLU A 450 3.68 -15.05 -1.18
CA GLU A 450 3.42 -16.21 -2.02
C GLU A 450 2.14 -16.16 -2.84
N ASN A 451 2.09 -16.92 -3.94
CA ASN A 451 0.87 -17.12 -4.73
C ASN A 451 0.25 -15.81 -5.28
N ASN A 452 0.97 -14.69 -5.29
CA ASN A 452 0.42 -13.40 -5.72
C ASN A 452 0.52 -13.24 -7.24
N TYR A 453 -0.50 -12.63 -7.84
CA TYR A 453 -0.46 -12.12 -9.20
C TYR A 453 -0.11 -10.63 -9.16
N ILE A 454 1.07 -10.26 -9.67
CA ILE A 454 1.57 -8.88 -9.64
C ILE A 454 1.73 -8.39 -11.07
N SER A 455 0.98 -7.34 -11.44
CA SER A 455 1.05 -6.77 -12.78
C SER A 455 0.87 -5.27 -12.83
N ASP A 456 1.36 -4.62 -13.88
CA ASP A 456 1.10 -3.18 -14.12
C ASP A 456 1.55 -2.32 -12.94
N VAL A 457 2.74 -2.61 -12.40
CA VAL A 457 3.39 -1.86 -11.33
C VAL A 457 4.74 -1.33 -11.79
N VAL A 458 5.33 -0.38 -11.05
CA VAL A 458 6.55 0.35 -11.48
C VAL A 458 6.31 1.14 -12.77
N LEU A 459 5.08 1.64 -12.98
CA LEU A 459 4.67 2.26 -14.25
C LEU A 459 5.33 3.62 -14.52
N ASP A 460 5.71 4.33 -13.46
CA ASP A 460 6.20 5.71 -13.56
C ASP A 460 7.58 5.94 -12.97
N THR A 461 8.25 4.90 -12.45
CA THR A 461 9.57 5.05 -11.83
C THR A 461 10.63 4.17 -12.48
N SER A 462 11.87 4.64 -12.41
CA SER A 462 13.08 3.88 -12.75
C SER A 462 13.81 3.47 -11.48
N ASP A 463 14.74 2.52 -11.55
CA ASP A 463 15.48 2.00 -10.40
C ASP A 463 14.58 1.47 -9.27
N ALA A 464 13.60 0.65 -9.67
CA ALA A 464 12.59 0.12 -8.77
C ALA A 464 12.19 -1.30 -9.18
N GLY A 465 11.77 -2.09 -8.19
CA GLY A 465 11.31 -3.46 -8.37
C GLY A 465 9.86 -3.65 -7.94
N ALA A 466 9.13 -4.56 -8.59
CA ALA A 466 7.77 -4.91 -8.15
C ALA A 466 7.76 -5.37 -6.68
N ILE A 467 8.78 -6.13 -6.26
CA ILE A 467 9.10 -6.37 -4.85
C ILE A 467 10.46 -5.77 -4.54
N TYR A 468 10.56 -4.98 -3.48
CA TYR A 468 11.77 -4.23 -3.13
C TYR A 468 12.17 -4.42 -1.65
N THR A 469 13.46 -4.54 -1.38
CA THR A 469 14.07 -4.49 -0.04
C THR A 469 15.52 -4.05 -0.15
N GLY A 470 16.13 -3.53 0.93
CA GLY A 470 17.55 -3.20 0.93
C GLY A 470 18.09 -2.64 2.25
N GLN A 471 19.40 -2.40 2.29
CA GLN A 471 20.16 -1.69 3.34
C GLN A 471 20.25 -2.36 4.73
N ASP A 472 19.37 -3.31 5.08
CA ASP A 472 19.43 -4.04 6.36
C ASP A 472 19.89 -5.50 6.17
N LEU A 473 21.16 -5.79 6.48
CA LEU A 473 21.73 -7.14 6.39
C LEU A 473 21.13 -8.14 7.39
N THR A 474 20.36 -7.67 8.38
CA THR A 474 19.69 -8.52 9.36
C THR A 474 18.25 -8.86 8.97
N SER A 475 17.72 -8.21 7.92
CA SER A 475 16.42 -8.55 7.33
C SER A 475 16.56 -9.79 6.44
N ARG A 476 16.32 -10.97 7.02
CA ARG A 476 16.63 -12.29 6.42
C ARG A 476 15.48 -13.27 6.61
N GLY A 477 15.47 -14.35 5.85
CA GLY A 477 14.50 -15.44 5.99
C GLY A 477 13.21 -15.24 5.20
N THR A 478 13.04 -14.08 4.56
CA THR A 478 11.84 -13.80 3.74
C THR A 478 11.80 -14.72 2.52
N MET A 479 10.64 -15.35 2.34
CA MET A 479 10.31 -16.24 1.25
C MET A 479 9.41 -15.52 0.24
N ILE A 480 9.90 -15.35 -0.98
CA ILE A 480 9.15 -14.86 -2.13
C ILE A 480 8.93 -16.07 -3.03
N SER A 481 7.75 -16.71 -2.93
CA SER A 481 7.52 -17.99 -3.59
C SER A 481 6.24 -18.11 -4.41
N ASN A 482 6.33 -18.76 -5.58
CA ASN A 482 5.16 -19.05 -6.42
C ASN A 482 4.32 -17.82 -6.77
N ASN A 483 4.95 -16.65 -6.96
CA ASN A 483 4.27 -15.47 -7.46
C ASN A 483 4.36 -15.42 -8.99
N PHE A 484 3.38 -14.77 -9.63
CA PHE A 484 3.34 -14.55 -11.06
C PHE A 484 3.50 -13.05 -11.36
N PHE A 485 4.57 -12.70 -12.07
CA PHE A 485 4.90 -11.33 -12.44
C PHE A 485 4.71 -11.13 -13.94
N THR A 486 4.00 -10.08 -14.33
CA THR A 486 3.85 -9.69 -15.74
C THR A 486 3.60 -8.20 -15.90
N ARG A 487 3.94 -7.61 -17.04
CA ARG A 487 3.74 -6.17 -17.31
C ARG A 487 4.31 -5.28 -16.21
N ILE A 488 5.55 -5.56 -15.79
CA ILE A 488 6.25 -4.75 -14.80
C ILE A 488 7.03 -3.67 -15.54
N GLY A 489 6.75 -2.40 -15.22
CA GLY A 489 7.29 -1.25 -15.91
C GLY A 489 6.45 -0.76 -17.09
N PRO A 490 6.73 0.45 -17.59
CA PRO A 490 6.04 1.03 -18.73
C PRO A 490 6.46 0.39 -20.06
N VAL A 491 5.49 0.18 -20.97
CA VAL A 491 5.72 -0.42 -22.30
C VAL A 491 6.65 0.41 -23.20
N ASN A 492 6.64 1.75 -23.05
CA ASN A 492 7.27 2.68 -23.99
C ASN A 492 8.24 3.69 -23.33
N LYS A 493 8.85 3.35 -22.20
CA LYS A 493 9.90 4.17 -21.57
C LYS A 493 11.13 3.31 -21.28
N GLN A 494 12.32 3.84 -21.49
CA GLN A 494 13.56 3.19 -21.09
C GLN A 494 13.81 3.44 -19.60
N PHE A 495 13.20 2.63 -18.73
CA PHE A 495 13.42 2.65 -17.30
C PHE A 495 14.16 1.38 -16.84
N GLU A 496 14.97 1.55 -15.80
CA GLU A 496 15.65 0.50 -15.07
C GLU A 496 14.67 -0.23 -14.13
N VAL A 497 13.86 -1.11 -14.70
CA VAL A 497 12.79 -1.83 -13.98
C VAL A 497 13.23 -3.24 -13.60
N LYS A 498 12.83 -3.69 -12.41
CA LYS A 498 13.14 -5.00 -11.86
C LYS A 498 11.87 -5.76 -11.45
N GLY A 499 11.93 -7.08 -11.40
CA GLY A 499 10.87 -7.92 -10.79
C GLY A 499 10.98 -7.92 -9.27
N VAL A 500 11.93 -8.70 -8.75
CA VAL A 500 12.38 -8.71 -7.37
C VAL A 500 13.71 -7.97 -7.31
N TYR A 501 13.75 -6.85 -6.59
CA TYR A 501 14.93 -6.02 -6.40
C TYR A 501 15.43 -6.15 -4.96
N LEU A 502 16.50 -6.93 -4.80
CA LEU A 502 17.24 -7.11 -3.57
C LEU A 502 18.39 -6.11 -3.56
N ASP A 503 18.13 -4.93 -3.03
CA ASP A 503 18.99 -3.77 -3.20
C ASP A 503 19.97 -3.57 -2.03
N ASP A 504 21.04 -2.81 -2.28
CA ASP A 504 21.97 -2.32 -1.26
C ASP A 504 22.36 -3.36 -0.19
N LEU A 505 22.95 -4.46 -0.62
CA LEU A 505 23.41 -5.57 0.23
C LEU A 505 22.30 -6.40 0.89
N ALA A 506 21.05 -6.34 0.42
CA ALA A 506 19.99 -7.26 0.81
C ALA A 506 20.48 -8.71 0.79
N SER A 507 20.17 -9.47 1.83
CA SER A 507 20.80 -10.76 2.10
C SER A 507 19.82 -11.75 2.70
N GLY A 508 20.06 -13.05 2.49
CA GLY A 508 19.27 -14.11 3.12
C GLY A 508 17.82 -14.21 2.62
N ILE A 509 17.56 -13.79 1.37
CA ILE A 509 16.23 -13.82 0.77
C ILE A 509 16.09 -15.02 -0.16
N PHE A 510 14.93 -15.68 -0.11
CA PHE A 510 14.59 -16.81 -0.96
C PHE A 510 13.63 -16.34 -2.06
N VAL A 511 14.05 -16.41 -3.31
CA VAL A 511 13.25 -16.13 -4.50
C VAL A 511 13.05 -17.44 -5.24
N VAL A 512 11.96 -18.15 -4.94
CA VAL A 512 11.81 -19.55 -5.37
C VAL A 512 10.48 -19.85 -6.05
N LYS A 513 10.49 -20.62 -7.13
CA LYS A 513 9.26 -21.07 -7.82
C LYS A 513 8.41 -19.96 -8.45
N ASN A 514 8.93 -18.75 -8.60
CA ASN A 514 8.19 -17.65 -9.21
C ASN A 514 8.18 -17.77 -10.74
N THR A 515 7.15 -17.24 -11.37
CA THR A 515 7.05 -17.11 -12.83
C THR A 515 7.14 -15.63 -13.21
N PHE A 516 8.10 -15.31 -14.07
CA PHE A 516 8.31 -13.96 -14.60
C PHE A 516 8.06 -13.96 -16.11
N LEU A 517 7.04 -13.22 -16.54
CA LEU A 517 6.62 -13.11 -17.93
C LEU A 517 6.82 -11.68 -18.43
N ASN A 518 7.71 -11.50 -19.41
CA ASN A 518 8.01 -10.18 -19.98
C ASN A 518 8.46 -9.15 -18.92
N VAL A 519 9.20 -9.62 -17.91
CA VAL A 519 9.72 -8.78 -16.83
C VAL A 519 11.18 -8.41 -17.13
N PRO A 520 11.54 -7.12 -17.20
CA PRO A 520 12.93 -6.70 -17.24
C PRO A 520 13.62 -7.00 -15.91
N GLN A 521 14.88 -7.45 -15.96
CA GLN A 521 15.71 -7.74 -14.76
C GLN A 521 14.90 -8.44 -13.63
N PRO A 522 14.34 -9.63 -13.87
CA PRO A 522 13.36 -10.27 -12.99
C PRO A 522 13.85 -10.48 -11.58
N VAL A 523 15.12 -10.87 -11.41
CA VAL A 523 15.76 -10.95 -10.10
C VAL A 523 17.04 -10.13 -10.17
N PHE A 524 17.05 -9.00 -9.47
CA PHE A 524 18.20 -8.11 -9.39
C PHE A 524 18.75 -8.13 -7.98
N ILE A 525 20.03 -8.47 -7.85
CA ILE A 525 20.73 -8.56 -6.58
C ILE A 525 21.86 -7.52 -6.57
N GLY A 526 21.63 -6.40 -5.88
CA GLY A 526 22.58 -5.30 -5.68
C GLY A 526 23.57 -5.61 -4.57
N GLY A 527 24.51 -6.52 -4.84
CA GLY A 527 25.47 -7.03 -3.87
C GLY A 527 24.83 -8.02 -2.88
N GLY A 528 25.29 -8.01 -1.62
CA GLY A 528 24.66 -8.84 -0.59
C GLY A 528 24.97 -10.35 -0.71
N ARG A 529 24.40 -11.14 0.20
CA ARG A 529 24.84 -12.52 0.45
C ARG A 529 23.73 -13.44 0.89
N ASP A 530 23.97 -14.75 0.78
CA ASP A 530 23.04 -15.79 1.21
C ASP A 530 21.66 -15.74 0.50
N ASN A 531 21.57 -15.08 -0.65
CA ASN A 531 20.35 -15.03 -1.44
C ASN A 531 20.22 -16.29 -2.30
N ILE A 532 19.02 -16.84 -2.37
CA ILE A 532 18.72 -18.10 -3.06
C ILE A 532 17.70 -17.84 -4.16
N VAL A 533 18.06 -18.15 -5.40
CA VAL A 533 17.22 -18.01 -6.60
C VAL A 533 17.03 -19.39 -7.24
N GLU A 534 15.96 -20.08 -6.89
CA GLU A 534 15.76 -21.48 -7.30
C GLU A 534 14.40 -21.79 -7.91
N ASP A 535 14.37 -22.71 -8.87
CA ASP A 535 13.13 -23.23 -9.46
C ASP A 535 12.22 -22.14 -10.09
N ASN A 536 12.77 -20.99 -10.48
CA ASN A 536 12.00 -19.93 -11.13
C ASN A 536 11.87 -20.19 -12.64
N LEU A 537 10.76 -19.72 -13.21
CA LEU A 537 10.46 -19.76 -14.64
C LEU A 537 10.55 -18.35 -15.23
N PHE A 538 11.55 -18.10 -16.07
CA PHE A 538 11.75 -16.83 -16.76
C PHE A 538 11.32 -16.95 -18.22
N ILE A 539 10.40 -16.09 -18.66
CA ILE A 539 9.82 -16.13 -20.01
C ILE A 539 9.95 -14.76 -20.65
N ASN A 540 10.75 -14.67 -21.72
CA ASN A 540 11.04 -13.41 -22.41
C ASN A 540 11.50 -12.31 -21.44
N SER A 541 12.46 -12.66 -20.60
CA SER A 541 12.93 -11.86 -19.47
C SER A 541 14.45 -11.86 -19.44
N ALA A 542 15.08 -10.69 -19.43
CA ALA A 542 16.52 -10.55 -19.60
C ALA A 542 17.13 -9.35 -18.83
N PRO A 543 18.36 -9.50 -18.30
CA PRO A 543 18.92 -10.78 -17.85
C PRO A 543 18.00 -11.43 -16.80
N PRO A 544 17.81 -12.76 -16.78
CA PRO A 544 16.90 -13.42 -15.84
C PRO A 544 17.33 -13.24 -14.37
N ILE A 545 18.64 -13.19 -14.14
CA ILE A 545 19.26 -12.98 -12.83
C ILE A 545 20.41 -12.00 -13.03
N HIS A 546 20.44 -10.93 -12.25
CA HIS A 546 21.55 -10.00 -12.16
C HIS A 546 22.16 -10.05 -10.76
N LEU A 547 23.50 -10.05 -10.67
CA LEU A 547 24.24 -9.86 -9.43
C LEU A 547 25.45 -8.94 -9.66
N ASP A 548 25.45 -7.79 -8.98
CA ASP A 548 26.60 -6.89 -8.93
C ASP A 548 27.42 -7.07 -7.63
N ALA A 549 28.51 -6.29 -7.52
CA ALA A 549 29.36 -6.23 -6.33
C ALA A 549 29.22 -4.90 -5.59
N ARG A 550 28.01 -4.32 -5.58
CA ARG A 550 27.76 -3.05 -4.89
C ARG A 550 28.20 -3.13 -3.44
N GLY A 551 28.82 -2.06 -2.96
CA GLY A 551 29.36 -1.95 -1.60
C GLY A 551 30.75 -2.58 -1.41
N LEU A 552 31.27 -3.37 -2.36
CA LEU A 552 32.60 -3.98 -2.23
C LEU A 552 33.68 -2.93 -1.90
N GLY A 553 34.55 -3.25 -0.94
CA GLY A 553 35.60 -2.35 -0.46
C GLY A 553 35.12 -1.23 0.48
N SER A 554 33.80 -1.09 0.67
CA SER A 554 33.23 -0.08 1.56
C SER A 554 33.15 -0.58 3.00
N LYS A 555 33.28 0.35 3.95
CA LYS A 555 32.98 0.09 5.37
C LYS A 555 31.47 0.13 5.58
N PRO A 556 30.94 -0.57 6.61
CA PRO A 556 29.54 -0.44 7.00
C PRO A 556 29.13 1.01 7.20
N THR A 557 27.98 1.40 6.67
CA THR A 557 27.39 2.71 6.96
C THR A 557 26.90 2.77 8.41
N ALA A 558 26.66 3.98 8.91
CA ALA A 558 26.09 4.16 10.25
C ALA A 558 24.73 3.45 10.39
N GLU A 559 23.92 3.46 9.33
CA GLU A 559 22.61 2.80 9.30
C GLU A 559 22.72 1.27 9.31
N GLN A 560 23.69 0.72 8.57
CA GLN A 560 23.97 -0.72 8.59
C GLN A 560 24.46 -1.20 9.96
N LEU A 561 25.30 -0.41 10.64
CA LEU A 561 25.72 -0.74 12.02
C LEU A 561 24.56 -0.61 13.01
N ARG A 562 23.69 0.38 12.82
CA ARG A 562 22.51 0.59 13.67
C ARG A 562 21.54 -0.59 13.56
N THR A 563 21.20 -1.01 12.34
CA THR A 563 20.31 -2.15 12.11
C THR A 563 20.93 -3.46 12.57
N LEU A 564 22.23 -3.66 12.33
CA LEU A 564 22.96 -4.85 12.80
C LEU A 564 22.95 -4.99 14.33
N THR A 565 23.24 -3.92 15.05
CA THR A 565 23.30 -3.93 16.53
C THR A 565 21.91 -3.83 17.19
N ALA A 566 20.85 -3.58 16.41
CA ALA A 566 19.48 -3.58 16.91
C ALA A 566 18.92 -4.99 17.18
N VAL A 567 19.63 -6.05 16.82
CA VAL A 567 19.21 -7.46 17.03
C VAL A 567 20.41 -8.27 17.53
N PRO A 568 20.20 -9.45 18.17
CA PRO A 568 21.28 -10.27 18.69
C PRO A 568 21.98 -11.06 17.55
N TYR A 569 22.48 -10.37 16.52
CA TYR A 569 22.99 -10.98 15.27
C TYR A 569 24.11 -12.02 15.48
N ASN A 570 24.84 -11.93 16.60
CA ASN A 570 25.94 -12.81 16.99
C ASN A 570 25.60 -13.73 18.18
N GLN A 571 24.32 -13.83 18.57
CA GLN A 571 23.82 -14.76 19.58
C GLN A 571 22.57 -15.51 19.05
N SER A 572 22.11 -16.50 19.81
CA SER A 572 20.81 -17.16 19.54
C SER A 572 19.68 -16.12 19.67
N PRO A 573 18.66 -16.13 18.79
CA PRO A 573 18.39 -17.13 17.75
C PRO A 573 19.07 -16.87 16.40
N TYR A 574 19.69 -15.71 16.18
CA TYR A 574 20.24 -15.35 14.87
C TYR A 574 21.41 -16.24 14.45
N THR A 575 22.28 -16.66 15.37
CA THR A 575 23.41 -17.54 15.01
C THR A 575 22.99 -18.94 14.60
N GLU A 576 21.81 -19.38 15.05
CA GLU A 576 21.23 -20.67 14.69
C GLU A 576 20.45 -20.55 13.38
N ARG A 577 19.70 -19.46 13.20
CA ARG A 577 18.86 -19.22 12.02
C ARG A 577 19.64 -18.71 10.80
N TYR A 578 20.65 -17.87 11.01
CA TYR A 578 21.42 -17.15 9.99
C TYR A 578 22.93 -17.33 10.22
N VAL A 579 23.42 -18.55 10.00
CA VAL A 579 24.78 -18.97 10.38
C VAL A 579 25.89 -18.04 9.88
N ASN A 580 25.77 -17.54 8.64
CA ASN A 580 26.78 -16.67 8.02
C ASN A 580 26.75 -15.21 8.52
N LEU A 581 25.77 -14.82 9.35
CA LEU A 581 25.65 -13.47 9.90
C LEU A 581 26.51 -13.26 11.16
N LYS A 582 26.77 -14.32 11.94
CA LYS A 582 27.41 -14.25 13.25
C LYS A 582 28.70 -13.42 13.28
N ASN A 583 29.54 -13.58 12.26
CA ASN A 583 30.87 -12.97 12.19
C ASN A 583 30.97 -11.87 11.11
N ILE A 584 29.85 -11.24 10.76
CA ILE A 584 29.77 -10.31 9.61
C ILE A 584 30.75 -9.12 9.71
N LEU A 585 31.08 -8.68 10.94
CA LEU A 585 32.04 -7.59 11.17
C LEU A 585 33.51 -8.04 11.10
N GLN A 586 33.78 -9.33 11.24
CA GLN A 586 35.12 -9.92 11.12
C GLN A 586 35.38 -10.46 9.70
N ASP A 587 34.33 -10.53 8.87
CA ASP A 587 34.40 -10.94 7.48
C ASP A 587 34.54 -9.71 6.53
N GLU A 588 34.64 -9.97 5.23
CA GLU A 588 34.55 -8.97 4.16
C GLU A 588 33.09 -8.46 4.06
N PHE A 589 32.69 -7.57 4.97
CA PHE A 589 31.31 -7.11 5.21
C PHE A 589 30.42 -6.96 3.97
N ALA A 590 30.86 -6.18 2.98
CA ALA A 590 30.07 -5.83 1.81
C ALA A 590 30.30 -6.73 0.58
N LYS A 591 31.21 -7.71 0.68
CA LYS A 591 31.49 -8.61 -0.45
C LYS A 591 30.30 -9.56 -0.68
N PRO A 592 29.86 -9.76 -1.94
CA PRO A 592 28.87 -10.78 -2.23
C PRO A 592 29.40 -12.17 -1.91
N LYS A 593 28.62 -12.98 -1.18
CA LYS A 593 29.00 -14.34 -0.77
C LYS A 593 27.80 -15.25 -0.65
N TYR A 594 28.02 -16.56 -0.82
CA TYR A 594 27.04 -17.61 -0.51
C TYR A 594 25.70 -17.49 -1.25
N ASN A 595 25.65 -16.73 -2.33
CA ASN A 595 24.47 -16.66 -3.18
C ASN A 595 24.36 -17.94 -4.00
N VAL A 596 23.14 -18.36 -4.32
CA VAL A 596 22.88 -19.57 -5.12
C VAL A 596 21.85 -19.25 -6.19
N ALA A 597 22.13 -19.67 -7.42
CA ALA A 597 21.12 -19.76 -8.48
C ALA A 597 21.14 -21.16 -9.09
N ASN A 598 20.03 -21.89 -8.91
CA ASN A 598 19.96 -23.31 -9.24
C ASN A 598 18.59 -23.71 -9.79
N ARG A 599 18.57 -24.70 -10.69
CA ARG A 599 17.35 -25.28 -11.28
C ARG A 599 16.39 -24.23 -11.83
N ASN A 600 16.88 -23.20 -12.51
CA ASN A 600 15.99 -22.19 -13.10
C ASN A 600 15.71 -22.53 -14.57
N ILE A 601 14.46 -22.32 -15.03
CA ILE A 601 14.10 -22.40 -16.45
C ILE A 601 14.23 -20.99 -17.06
N VAL A 602 14.96 -20.89 -18.16
CA VAL A 602 15.04 -19.66 -18.96
C VAL A 602 14.59 -19.95 -20.37
N LEU A 603 13.44 -19.37 -20.76
CA LEU A 603 12.91 -19.39 -22.12
C LEU A 603 13.33 -18.10 -22.82
N GLY A 604 14.06 -18.24 -23.93
CA GLY A 604 14.85 -17.19 -24.59
C GLY A 604 16.36 -17.39 -24.46
N PHE A 605 17.12 -16.53 -25.14
CA PHE A 605 18.58 -16.63 -25.29
C PHE A 605 19.39 -15.94 -24.20
N ALA A 606 18.75 -15.36 -23.18
CA ALA A 606 19.44 -14.61 -22.14
C ALA A 606 20.20 -15.54 -21.17
N ASN A 607 21.35 -15.05 -20.69
CA ASN A 607 22.13 -15.66 -19.62
C ASN A 607 22.05 -14.79 -18.36
N ALA A 608 22.31 -15.38 -17.19
CA ALA A 608 22.51 -14.62 -15.97
C ALA A 608 23.67 -13.61 -16.16
N ASP A 609 23.49 -12.41 -15.63
CA ASP A 609 24.46 -11.32 -15.68
C ASP A 609 25.12 -11.16 -14.31
N ILE A 610 26.37 -11.61 -14.19
CA ILE A 610 27.10 -11.62 -12.93
C ILE A 610 28.36 -10.79 -13.12
N SER A 611 28.53 -9.74 -12.31
CA SER A 611 29.73 -8.92 -12.36
C SER A 611 30.97 -9.75 -12.02
N GLN A 612 32.12 -9.38 -12.57
CA GLN A 612 33.38 -10.08 -12.33
C GLN A 612 33.71 -10.18 -10.84
N ASP A 613 33.50 -9.10 -10.10
CA ASP A 613 33.80 -9.02 -8.67
C ASP A 613 32.82 -9.82 -7.79
N ALA A 614 31.61 -10.07 -8.26
CA ALA A 614 30.63 -10.89 -7.55
C ALA A 614 30.71 -12.39 -7.91
N ARG A 615 31.45 -12.75 -8.96
CA ARG A 615 31.45 -14.11 -9.53
C ARG A 615 31.82 -15.20 -8.52
N SER A 616 32.80 -14.96 -7.64
CA SER A 616 33.19 -15.93 -6.61
C SER A 616 32.16 -16.09 -5.49
N GLY A 617 31.22 -15.14 -5.38
CA GLY A 617 30.22 -15.07 -4.33
C GLY A 617 28.92 -15.79 -4.65
N ILE A 618 28.80 -16.37 -5.85
CA ILE A 618 27.60 -17.07 -6.31
C ILE A 618 27.92 -18.44 -6.90
N VAL A 619 27.14 -19.44 -6.51
CA VAL A 619 27.09 -20.73 -7.20
C VAL A 619 26.03 -20.64 -8.29
N LEU A 620 26.44 -20.71 -9.56
CA LEU A 620 25.54 -20.95 -10.69
C LEU A 620 25.59 -22.44 -11.03
N SER A 621 24.47 -23.13 -10.88
CA SER A 621 24.34 -24.55 -11.22
C SER A 621 23.33 -24.77 -12.34
N GLU A 622 22.37 -25.69 -12.21
CA GLU A 622 21.55 -26.14 -13.33
C GLU A 622 20.64 -25.03 -13.88
N PHE A 623 20.68 -24.83 -15.19
CA PHE A 623 19.70 -24.04 -15.93
C PHE A 623 19.08 -24.92 -17.02
N TYR A 624 17.76 -24.89 -17.10
CA TYR A 624 16.99 -25.59 -18.12
C TYR A 624 16.55 -24.60 -19.21
N ARG A 625 16.42 -25.09 -20.43
CA ARG A 625 16.09 -24.27 -21.61
C ARG A 625 14.79 -24.75 -22.26
N GLU A 626 14.42 -24.13 -23.38
CA GLU A 626 13.22 -24.47 -24.14
C GLU A 626 13.10 -25.96 -24.47
N SER A 627 14.21 -26.63 -24.79
CA SER A 627 14.22 -28.08 -25.05
C SER A 627 13.85 -28.96 -23.84
N ASP A 628 13.91 -28.41 -22.63
CA ASP A 628 13.59 -29.14 -21.39
C ASP A 628 12.15 -28.92 -20.91
N VAL A 629 11.35 -28.16 -21.65
CA VAL A 629 10.05 -27.65 -21.21
C VAL A 629 8.93 -28.10 -22.14
N VAL A 630 7.87 -28.67 -21.55
CA VAL A 630 6.61 -28.97 -22.23
C VAL A 630 5.50 -28.36 -21.38
N PHE A 631 4.75 -27.40 -21.93
CA PHE A 631 3.59 -26.86 -21.23
C PHE A 631 2.42 -27.84 -21.26
N LEU A 632 1.57 -27.81 -20.23
CA LEU A 632 0.33 -28.58 -20.22
C LEU A 632 -0.65 -28.02 -21.26
N ASN A 633 -0.75 -26.68 -21.35
CA ASN A 633 -1.49 -25.99 -22.41
C ASN A 633 -0.57 -25.67 -23.60
N ASN A 634 -0.80 -26.37 -24.72
CA ASN A 634 -0.03 -26.24 -25.97
C ASN A 634 -0.59 -25.18 -26.93
N SER A 635 -1.72 -24.54 -26.62
CA SER A 635 -2.30 -23.51 -27.49
C SER A 635 -1.52 -22.20 -27.35
N ILE A 636 -0.82 -21.79 -28.41
CA ILE A 636 -0.01 -20.56 -28.45
C ILE A 636 -0.89 -19.30 -28.52
N LEU A 637 -2.17 -19.43 -28.91
CA LEU A 637 -3.04 -18.29 -29.22
C LEU A 637 -3.79 -17.70 -28.01
N GLN A 638 -3.63 -18.24 -26.78
CA GLN A 638 -4.45 -17.87 -25.62
C GLN A 638 -3.70 -17.77 -24.28
N LYS A 639 -2.38 -17.56 -24.25
CA LYS A 639 -1.65 -17.47 -22.96
C LYS A 639 -1.77 -16.08 -22.33
N ASN A 640 -2.70 -15.91 -21.40
CA ASN A 640 -2.90 -14.65 -20.68
C ASN A 640 -3.04 -14.82 -19.16
N SER A 641 -3.05 -16.07 -18.67
CA SER A 641 -3.27 -16.41 -17.26
C SER A 641 -2.10 -17.22 -16.69
N PRO A 642 -1.89 -17.24 -15.36
CA PRO A 642 -0.91 -18.12 -14.73
C PRO A 642 -1.05 -19.59 -15.15
N GLN A 643 -2.29 -20.06 -15.31
CA GLN A 643 -2.60 -21.46 -15.61
C GLN A 643 -2.09 -21.91 -17.00
N ASP A 644 -1.86 -20.97 -17.91
CA ASP A 644 -1.31 -21.26 -19.25
C ASP A 644 0.19 -21.63 -19.24
N TYR A 645 0.84 -21.43 -18.10
CA TYR A 645 2.27 -21.66 -17.90
C TYR A 645 2.57 -22.87 -17.02
N ILE A 646 1.56 -23.68 -16.69
CA ILE A 646 1.74 -24.96 -15.99
C ILE A 646 2.54 -25.91 -16.89
N LEU A 647 3.58 -26.51 -16.32
CA LEU A 647 4.40 -27.52 -16.99
C LEU A 647 3.71 -28.88 -16.97
N SER A 648 3.78 -29.58 -18.10
CA SER A 648 3.43 -30.99 -18.18
C SER A 648 4.42 -31.81 -17.35
N PRO A 649 3.96 -32.84 -16.60
CA PRO A 649 4.84 -33.81 -15.95
C PRO A 649 5.82 -34.52 -16.90
N ALA A 650 5.57 -34.47 -18.21
CA ALA A 650 6.47 -35.00 -19.23
C ALA A 650 7.71 -34.13 -19.47
N SER A 651 7.75 -32.88 -18.99
CA SER A 651 8.87 -31.95 -19.17
C SER A 651 10.18 -32.55 -18.66
N PRO A 652 11.25 -32.60 -19.49
CA PRO A 652 12.57 -33.03 -19.02
C PRO A 652 13.09 -32.29 -17.79
N ALA A 653 12.81 -30.98 -17.65
CA ALA A 653 13.20 -30.19 -16.48
C ALA A 653 12.65 -30.76 -15.17
N ILE A 654 11.39 -31.20 -15.13
CA ILE A 654 10.76 -31.81 -13.95
C ILE A 654 11.50 -33.10 -13.56
N LYS A 655 11.85 -33.95 -14.54
CA LYS A 655 12.61 -35.18 -14.30
C LYS A 655 14.03 -34.93 -13.81
N LYS A 656 14.62 -33.79 -14.18
CA LYS A 656 15.95 -33.33 -13.75
C LYS A 656 15.94 -32.64 -12.39
N GLY A 657 14.76 -32.44 -11.79
CA GLY A 657 14.60 -31.92 -10.43
C GLY A 657 14.05 -30.50 -10.33
N PHE A 658 13.58 -29.89 -11.42
CA PHE A 658 12.82 -28.64 -11.35
C PHE A 658 11.51 -28.82 -10.57
N TYR A 659 11.21 -27.90 -9.65
CA TYR A 659 9.95 -27.90 -8.90
C TYR A 659 9.12 -26.65 -9.19
N GLN A 660 8.15 -26.75 -10.10
CA GLN A 660 7.19 -25.66 -10.31
C GLN A 660 6.31 -25.45 -9.08
N GLY A 661 6.02 -24.19 -8.75
CA GLY A 661 4.95 -23.87 -7.80
C GLY A 661 3.57 -24.14 -8.40
N ASP A 662 2.55 -24.28 -7.55
CA ASP A 662 1.19 -24.53 -8.00
C ASP A 662 0.53 -23.24 -8.49
N LEU A 663 0.52 -23.04 -9.81
CA LEU A 663 -0.06 -21.85 -10.44
C LEU A 663 -1.60 -21.81 -10.32
N THR A 664 -2.27 -22.86 -9.84
CA THR A 664 -3.72 -22.84 -9.56
C THR A 664 -4.07 -22.07 -8.29
N LEU A 665 -3.08 -21.85 -7.40
CA LEU A 665 -3.23 -21.04 -6.20
C LEU A 665 -3.13 -19.53 -6.48
N ILE A 666 -2.69 -19.16 -7.69
CA ILE A 666 -2.52 -17.77 -8.10
C ILE A 666 -3.83 -17.28 -8.72
N PRO A 667 -4.40 -16.17 -8.22
CA PRO A 667 -5.61 -15.61 -8.82
C PRO A 667 -5.37 -15.19 -10.28
N GLY A 668 -6.43 -15.24 -11.09
CA GLY A 668 -6.37 -14.82 -12.50
C GLY A 668 -6.23 -13.30 -12.66
N PRO A 669 -5.98 -12.82 -13.90
CA PRO A 669 -6.03 -11.38 -14.21
C PRO A 669 -7.47 -10.86 -14.01
N TYR A 670 -7.62 -9.76 -13.26
CA TYR A 670 -8.90 -9.09 -12.98
C TYR A 670 -9.05 -7.76 -13.70
#